data_AF-A0A2E5E090-F1
#
_entry.id   AF-A0A2E5E090-F1
#
_cell.length_a   1.000
_cell.length_b   1.000
_cell.length_c   1.000
_cell.angle_alpha   90.00
_cell.angle_beta   90.00
_cell.angle_gamma   90.00
#
_symmetry.space_group_name_H-M   'P 1'
#
loop_
_entity.id
_entity.type
_entity.pdbx_description
1 polymer ?
#
loop_
_entity_poly.entity_id
_entity_poly.type
_entity_poly.pdbx_seq_one_letter_code
_entity_poly.pdbx_strand_id
1 'polypeptide(L)'
;MNTFIAAIGASTLLAGIATAATINVPADYPTIQEAINAAEDGDEILVAEGIYTGSGNEVVSIEDKLIALKAVNPAPDATIIDGEGQRRGISCISSGSDGSLIEGFTFAGGDAEEGGGLLIEYSDVTISSCVFIDNDAVTSGGGIHVTGGNVVVENCQFRQNSSDNAGGGFSCRYGSAEIYNSTFEDNAASNLGGGVHAFNCPIVLNACTLSGNQSSSGGAAVMLSSQPTINSCVINGNTADIGAGIRFVGFDQTVLTNCTISDNVANEFGGGIESSNAEPLLIDTVACGNSPQNISGNWIDDGGNCTVAFNCTDDDQNGVPNECSTVGDGIHVVPDEFPSIQDAVVAAGIGDLILVGPGTWTGEGQSVMNLNGKPLTIQSTEGAEATILDGENERNVITMAAGESDATVIEGFTITRGNATNGGGIYCVSSSPQIRNCRLLDNLATNFGGGLFSQDGNPIISNCVVELNVAQKSGGGLYFTGGAPSITDCAVMFNGGTGSGGGMTLTGSSPVIINCTFDQNACFENGSGLNFANSNASFQSCSFSENVTFESGGGIHAEGGSMSLLNCQIDGNISVSGGGVNAAGTDFSFENCTFNSNEAQVGGGLNLQSGSQMFVNCVISDNTASGPQSEGGGARLRFATADFAGCTLADNTATDMGGGLLVSNGAVTINDCIIIGNNTGIGGGLHLSQSELNLSNSSFSDNLAVVEGGGLYCSQAELAVANVRINGNSVEGDGGGLYLVNSTGSLDECLIHDNMATGSFSDGGGIHLYVSSPMITNTTIWNNMSGDRGGALFCRINSTPELMNCTLADNTALEGGGLFSLTSNPGLGGTTLCGNTPENIIGDWTDLEGNVLEDECLSDCPGDVDGNRTVDVNDLLLMVAAWNTYSYDADFDGDGIVDTDDILILLKNYGNSCP
;
A
#
# COMPACT_ATOMS: atom_id res chain seq x y z
N MET A 1 10.85 -28.47 -13.94
CA MET A 1 11.64 -28.00 -12.78
C MET A 1 13.09 -28.49 -12.85
N ASN A 2 13.76 -28.34 -14.01
CA ASN A 2 15.21 -28.56 -14.18
C ASN A 2 15.63 -28.10 -15.59
N THR A 3 15.70 -26.77 -15.77
CA THR A 3 16.45 -26.00 -16.79
C THR A 3 16.00 -24.55 -16.65
N PHE A 4 16.93 -23.58 -16.78
CA PHE A 4 16.79 -22.12 -16.61
C PHE A 4 17.33 -21.55 -15.29
N ILE A 5 18.65 -21.57 -15.13
CA ILE A 5 19.42 -20.56 -14.40
C ILE A 5 20.66 -20.27 -15.25
N ALA A 6 20.64 -19.19 -16.04
CA ALA A 6 21.82 -18.57 -16.62
C ALA A 6 21.45 -17.27 -17.37
N ALA A 7 21.49 -16.14 -16.67
CA ALA A 7 22.10 -14.87 -17.13
C ALA A 7 21.57 -13.69 -16.30
N ILE A 8 22.32 -13.26 -15.28
CA ILE A 8 22.19 -11.91 -14.70
C ILE A 8 23.61 -11.35 -14.62
N GLY A 9 23.82 -10.19 -15.22
CA GLY A 9 25.09 -9.46 -15.17
C GLY A 9 24.90 -7.99 -15.47
N ALA A 10 24.94 -7.17 -14.40
CA ALA A 10 25.34 -5.77 -14.24
C ALA A 10 25.02 -4.75 -15.38
N SER A 11 24.55 -3.52 -15.11
CA SER A 11 25.06 -2.56 -14.12
C SER A 11 24.14 -1.34 -13.91
N THR A 12 24.25 -0.79 -12.69
CA THR A 12 23.68 0.42 -12.08
C THR A 12 23.95 1.77 -12.78
N LEU A 13 22.97 2.68 -12.74
CA LEU A 13 23.12 4.07 -12.24
C LEU A 13 21.72 4.66 -11.91
N LEU A 14 21.44 4.96 -10.63
CA LEU A 14 20.19 5.56 -10.13
C LEU A 14 20.44 7.01 -9.67
N ALA A 15 19.51 7.89 -9.99
CA ALA A 15 19.13 9.08 -9.22
C ALA A 15 17.60 9.14 -9.32
N GLY A 16 16.76 9.29 -8.30
CA GLY A 16 16.88 9.52 -6.88
C GLY A 16 15.51 10.06 -6.41
N ILE A 17 14.44 9.29 -6.58
CA ILE A 17 13.10 9.62 -6.06
C ILE A 17 13.06 9.15 -4.62
N ALA A 18 12.70 10.04 -3.68
CA ALA A 18 12.79 9.80 -2.25
C ALA A 18 11.92 8.59 -1.85
N THR A 19 12.58 7.47 -1.65
CA THR A 19 12.09 6.35 -0.86
C THR A 19 11.83 6.85 0.56
N ALA A 20 10.74 6.41 1.21
CA ALA A 20 10.54 6.59 2.65
C ALA A 20 11.87 6.31 3.37
N ALA A 21 12.42 7.34 3.99
CA ALA A 21 13.76 7.29 4.52
C ALA A 21 13.73 6.53 5.85
N THR A 22 14.69 5.64 6.03
CA THR A 22 15.01 5.10 7.35
C THR A 22 15.99 6.05 8.03
N ILE A 23 15.52 6.77 9.04
CA ILE A 23 16.31 7.71 9.85
C ILE A 23 16.73 7.01 11.14
N ASN A 24 18.04 6.88 11.37
CA ASN A 24 18.58 6.18 12.54
C ASN A 24 18.94 7.17 13.64
N VAL A 25 18.43 6.97 14.84
CA VAL A 25 18.78 7.76 16.03
C VAL A 25 19.64 6.89 16.96
N PRO A 26 20.83 7.34 17.41
CA PRO A 26 21.40 8.68 17.25
C PRO A 26 22.35 8.85 16.03
N ALA A 27 22.39 7.88 15.10
CA ALA A 27 23.42 7.82 14.07
C ALA A 27 23.32 8.95 13.02
N ASP A 28 22.11 9.25 12.57
CA ASP A 28 21.81 10.28 11.58
C ASP A 28 21.45 11.61 12.26
N TYR A 29 20.68 11.56 13.34
CA TYR A 29 20.35 12.73 14.20
C TYR A 29 20.61 12.42 15.67
N PRO A 30 21.18 13.34 16.46
CA PRO A 30 21.55 13.11 17.85
C PRO A 30 20.36 12.94 18.80
N THR A 31 19.15 13.36 18.41
CA THR A 31 17.93 13.23 19.22
C THR A 31 16.75 12.75 18.38
N ILE A 32 15.76 12.14 19.05
CA ILE A 32 14.51 11.70 18.40
C ILE A 32 13.75 12.89 17.82
N GLN A 33 13.70 14.03 18.52
CA GLN A 33 13.00 15.21 18.02
C GLN A 33 13.64 15.79 16.76
N GLU A 34 14.97 15.78 16.67
CA GLU A 34 15.64 16.25 15.45
C GLU A 34 15.37 15.33 14.26
N ALA A 35 15.31 14.01 14.48
CA ALA A 35 14.90 13.06 13.45
C ALA A 35 13.44 13.30 13.02
N ILE A 36 12.52 13.48 13.96
CA ILE A 36 11.11 13.78 13.64
C ILE A 36 10.99 15.09 12.88
N ASN A 37 11.72 16.13 13.27
CA ASN A 37 11.67 17.42 12.57
C ASN A 37 12.14 17.29 11.11
N ALA A 38 13.13 16.42 10.86
CA ALA A 38 13.67 16.17 9.53
C ALA A 38 12.85 15.16 8.69
N ALA A 39 12.08 14.29 9.34
CA ALA A 39 11.28 13.27 8.67
C ALA A 39 10.16 13.87 7.82
N GLU A 40 9.91 13.28 6.67
CA GLU A 40 8.74 13.51 5.82
C GLU A 40 7.66 12.44 6.07
N ASP A 41 6.45 12.66 5.57
CA ASP A 41 5.37 11.69 5.73
C ASP A 41 5.72 10.36 5.02
N GLY A 42 5.56 9.25 5.74
CA GLY A 42 5.92 7.90 5.32
C GLY A 42 7.27 7.42 5.87
N ASP A 43 8.10 8.30 6.42
CA ASP A 43 9.43 7.94 6.93
C ASP A 43 9.38 7.01 8.15
N GLU A 44 10.44 6.20 8.29
CA GLU A 44 10.67 5.34 9.45
C GLU A 44 11.83 5.89 10.29
N ILE A 45 11.60 6.07 11.58
CA ILE A 45 12.61 6.50 12.55
C ILE A 45 12.96 5.33 13.45
N LEU A 46 14.17 4.79 13.27
CA LEU A 46 14.72 3.69 14.05
C LEU A 46 15.58 4.20 15.20
N VAL A 47 15.12 3.99 16.43
CA VAL A 47 15.78 4.46 17.64
C VAL A 47 16.57 3.31 18.28
N ALA A 48 17.89 3.48 18.37
CA ALA A 48 18.79 2.53 19.00
C ALA A 48 18.60 2.51 20.52
N GLU A 49 19.05 1.42 21.16
CA GLU A 49 18.99 1.24 22.61
C GLU A 49 19.60 2.44 23.37
N GLY A 50 18.90 2.92 24.38
CA GLY A 50 19.30 4.10 25.15
C GLY A 50 18.18 4.67 25.99
N ILE A 51 18.56 5.63 26.86
CA ILE A 51 17.62 6.45 27.63
C ILE A 51 17.60 7.84 26.97
N TYR A 52 16.42 8.24 26.50
CA TYR A 52 16.17 9.48 25.79
C TYR A 52 15.37 10.42 26.70
N THR A 53 15.86 11.64 26.87
CA THR A 53 15.28 12.67 27.74
C THR A 53 15.07 13.97 26.96
N GLY A 54 14.18 14.82 27.45
CA GLY A 54 13.81 16.09 26.79
C GLY A 54 14.19 17.32 27.62
N SER A 55 14.27 18.48 26.96
CA SER A 55 14.45 19.78 27.64
C SER A 55 13.15 20.60 27.78
N GLY A 56 12.05 20.13 27.20
CA GLY A 56 10.75 20.82 27.15
C GLY A 56 9.72 20.27 28.15
N ASN A 57 8.44 20.47 27.81
CA ASN A 57 7.28 19.90 28.53
C ASN A 57 7.01 18.44 28.13
N GLU A 58 7.62 17.98 27.05
CA GLU A 58 7.62 16.61 26.57
C GLU A 58 9.04 16.19 26.18
N VAL A 59 9.31 14.88 26.10
CA VAL A 59 10.55 14.34 25.53
C VAL A 59 10.50 14.43 24.00
N VAL A 60 9.35 14.11 23.42
CA VAL A 60 9.11 14.10 21.97
C VAL A 60 7.73 14.67 21.62
N SER A 61 7.64 15.45 20.56
CA SER A 61 6.39 15.94 19.95
C SER A 61 6.30 15.51 18.49
N ILE A 62 5.15 14.93 18.12
CA ILE A 62 4.73 14.60 16.76
C ILE A 62 3.51 15.49 16.46
N GLU A 63 3.65 16.41 15.51
CA GLU A 63 2.62 17.39 15.15
C GLU A 63 2.33 17.32 13.66
N ASP A 64 1.08 17.00 13.29
CA ASP A 64 0.61 16.87 11.90
C ASP A 64 1.57 16.06 11.00
N LYS A 65 1.95 14.83 11.43
CA LYS A 65 2.87 13.95 10.68
C LYS A 65 2.39 12.50 10.64
N LEU A 66 2.64 11.83 9.51
CA LEU A 66 2.46 10.40 9.32
C LEU A 66 3.81 9.68 9.29
N ILE A 67 4.29 9.17 10.42
CA ILE A 67 5.60 8.51 10.52
C ILE A 67 5.52 7.18 11.29
N ALA A 68 6.51 6.33 11.08
CA ALA A 68 6.73 5.14 11.90
C ALA A 68 7.91 5.34 12.86
N LEU A 69 7.63 5.57 14.14
CA LEU A 69 8.65 5.68 15.19
C LEU A 69 8.83 4.31 15.86
N LYS A 70 10.00 3.70 15.73
CA LYS A 70 10.26 2.32 16.21
C LYS A 70 11.54 2.21 17.03
N ALA A 71 11.49 1.46 18.12
CA ALA A 71 12.68 0.99 18.82
C ALA A 71 13.33 -0.17 18.05
N VAL A 72 14.65 -0.12 17.86
CA VAL A 72 15.40 -1.20 17.18
C VAL A 72 15.36 -2.49 18.00
N ASN A 73 15.39 -2.37 19.33
CA ASN A 73 15.21 -3.50 20.25
C ASN A 73 13.97 -3.24 21.13
N PRO A 74 12.89 -4.02 20.96
CA PRO A 74 11.64 -3.85 21.70
C PRO A 74 11.68 -4.44 23.12
N ALA A 75 12.87 -4.79 23.64
CA ALA A 75 13.00 -5.23 25.03
C ALA A 75 12.63 -4.08 26.01
N PRO A 76 11.88 -4.36 27.09
CA PRO A 76 11.38 -3.33 28.04
C PRO A 76 12.43 -2.46 28.74
N ASP A 77 13.71 -2.82 28.69
CA ASP A 77 14.82 -2.09 29.31
C ASP A 77 15.83 -1.56 28.27
N ALA A 78 15.53 -1.69 26.98
CA ALA A 78 16.44 -1.32 25.90
C ALA A 78 16.29 0.14 25.46
N THR A 79 15.09 0.57 25.05
CA THR A 79 14.85 1.90 24.48
C THR A 79 13.81 2.64 25.31
N ILE A 80 14.28 3.56 26.16
CA ILE A 80 13.48 4.22 27.18
C ILE A 80 13.33 5.71 26.84
N ILE A 81 12.09 6.19 26.74
CA ILE A 81 11.73 7.61 26.70
C ILE A 81 11.40 8.01 28.14
N ASP A 82 12.31 8.76 28.77
CA ASP A 82 12.27 9.07 30.20
C ASP A 82 11.84 10.53 30.44
N GLY A 83 10.68 10.70 31.07
CA GLY A 83 10.11 11.98 31.48
C GLY A 83 10.80 12.60 32.71
N GLU A 84 11.75 11.92 33.33
CA GLU A 84 12.56 12.34 34.48
C GLU A 84 11.75 12.78 35.72
N GLY A 85 10.50 12.31 35.84
CA GLY A 85 9.52 12.70 36.85
C GLY A 85 9.12 14.18 36.77
N GLN A 86 9.22 14.79 35.58
CA GLN A 86 9.06 16.25 35.41
C GLN A 86 8.31 16.67 34.15
N ARG A 87 8.18 15.79 33.15
CA ARG A 87 7.60 16.14 31.85
C ARG A 87 6.95 14.93 31.21
N ARG A 88 6.14 15.16 30.17
CA ARG A 88 5.50 14.11 29.38
C ARG A 88 6.53 13.29 28.60
N GLY A 89 6.27 12.00 28.36
CA GLY A 89 7.07 11.22 27.41
C GLY A 89 6.90 11.76 25.98
N ILE A 90 5.74 11.55 25.38
CA ILE A 90 5.46 11.93 23.99
C ILE A 90 4.12 12.67 23.86
N SER A 91 4.02 13.57 22.89
CA SER A 91 2.77 14.23 22.51
C SER A 91 2.50 14.01 21.02
N CYS A 92 1.28 13.60 20.67
CA CYS A 92 0.78 13.49 19.31
C CYS A 92 -0.42 14.41 19.15
N ILE A 93 -0.28 15.44 18.31
CA ILE A 93 -1.33 16.46 18.13
C ILE A 93 -1.54 16.66 16.64
N SER A 94 -2.79 16.56 16.18
CA SER A 94 -3.12 16.81 14.78
C SER A 94 -4.37 17.65 14.59
N SER A 95 -4.43 18.35 13.47
CA SER A 95 -5.59 19.10 13.00
C SER A 95 -6.34 18.38 11.86
N GLY A 96 -5.87 17.18 11.48
CA GLY A 96 -6.47 16.22 10.54
C GLY A 96 -6.18 14.77 10.97
N SER A 97 -6.74 13.76 10.29
CA SER A 97 -6.44 12.36 10.65
C SER A 97 -5.05 11.95 10.13
N ASP A 98 -4.06 11.84 11.01
CA ASP A 98 -2.79 11.16 10.76
C ASP A 98 -2.80 9.77 11.39
N GLY A 99 -2.13 8.77 10.81
CA GLY A 99 -2.15 7.34 11.19
C GLY A 99 -0.78 6.81 11.60
N SER A 100 -0.08 7.55 12.45
CA SER A 100 1.31 7.26 12.85
C SER A 100 1.44 5.98 13.68
N LEU A 101 2.60 5.32 13.57
CA LEU A 101 2.94 4.10 14.32
C LEU A 101 4.00 4.40 15.39
N ILE A 102 3.76 3.96 16.62
CA ILE A 102 4.73 4.00 17.74
C ILE A 102 4.94 2.56 18.23
N GLU A 103 6.17 2.05 18.11
CA GLU A 103 6.45 0.63 18.35
C GLU A 103 7.70 0.39 19.23
N GLY A 104 7.55 -0.48 20.24
CA GLY A 104 8.68 -1.09 20.96
C GLY A 104 9.34 -0.23 22.06
N PHE A 105 8.77 0.92 22.42
CA PHE A 105 9.36 1.82 23.41
C PHE A 105 8.92 1.53 24.84
N THR A 106 9.76 1.91 25.80
CA THR A 106 9.36 2.06 27.20
C THR A 106 9.24 3.55 27.55
N PHE A 107 8.05 3.99 27.94
CA PHE A 107 7.76 5.33 28.45
C PHE A 107 7.78 5.29 29.97
N ALA A 108 8.74 5.98 30.59
CA ALA A 108 8.98 5.93 32.02
C ALA A 108 9.06 7.32 32.65
N GLY A 109 8.58 7.45 33.90
CA GLY A 109 8.79 8.65 34.71
C GLY A 109 8.13 9.91 34.13
N GLY A 110 7.11 9.77 33.28
CA GLY A 110 6.34 10.90 32.78
C GLY A 110 5.60 11.62 33.91
N ASP A 111 5.60 12.95 33.94
CA ASP A 111 4.77 13.75 34.86
C ASP A 111 4.19 14.94 34.09
N ALA A 112 2.88 14.94 33.88
CA ALA A 112 2.20 15.93 33.04
C ALA A 112 0.77 16.25 33.52
N GLU A 113 0.13 17.27 32.93
CA GLU A 113 -1.27 17.60 33.24
C GLU A 113 -2.24 16.49 32.77
N GLU A 114 -2.00 15.96 31.58
CA GLU A 114 -2.71 14.86 30.93
C GLU A 114 -1.70 13.98 30.19
N GLY A 115 -1.88 12.66 30.18
CA GLY A 115 -1.01 11.77 29.40
C GLY A 115 0.43 11.80 29.88
N GLY A 116 0.72 11.28 31.08
CA GLY A 116 2.08 11.32 31.66
C GLY A 116 3.10 10.66 30.73
N GLY A 117 2.80 9.45 30.25
CA GLY A 117 3.61 8.78 29.23
C GLY A 117 3.36 9.34 27.83
N LEU A 118 2.10 9.42 27.40
CA LEU A 118 1.70 9.88 26.07
C LEU A 118 0.37 10.63 26.09
N LEU A 119 0.32 11.77 25.38
CA LEU A 119 -0.88 12.53 25.09
C LEU A 119 -1.22 12.44 23.60
N ILE A 120 -2.48 12.17 23.28
CA ILE A 120 -3.03 12.16 21.92
C ILE A 120 -4.20 13.13 21.85
N GLU A 121 -4.09 14.13 20.96
CA GLU A 121 -5.14 15.11 20.71
C GLU A 121 -5.52 15.13 19.23
N TYR A 122 -6.73 14.68 18.90
CA TYR A 122 -7.31 14.70 17.55
C TYR A 122 -6.50 13.94 16.46
N SER A 123 -5.59 13.05 16.87
CA SER A 123 -4.76 12.19 15.99
C SER A 123 -5.23 10.74 15.98
N ASP A 124 -5.00 10.01 14.87
CA ASP A 124 -5.10 8.56 14.85
C ASP A 124 -3.70 7.93 15.08
N VAL A 125 -3.58 7.00 16.02
CA VAL A 125 -2.26 6.44 16.39
C VAL A 125 -2.38 4.96 16.67
N THR A 126 -1.48 4.18 16.06
CA THR A 126 -1.26 2.78 16.43
C THR A 126 -0.06 2.68 17.36
N ILE A 127 -0.26 2.07 18.52
CA ILE A 127 0.75 1.88 19.55
C ILE A 127 0.93 0.38 19.75
N SER A 128 2.11 -0.14 19.47
CA SER A 128 2.37 -1.58 19.54
C SER A 128 3.60 -1.92 20.37
N SER A 129 3.55 -3.03 21.11
CA SER A 129 4.69 -3.59 21.84
C SER A 129 5.40 -2.61 22.79
N CYS A 130 4.66 -1.64 23.34
CA CYS A 130 5.19 -0.59 24.20
C CYS A 130 4.95 -0.88 25.69
N VAL A 131 5.77 -0.28 26.55
CA VAL A 131 5.63 -0.33 28.01
C VAL A 131 5.46 1.08 28.57
N PHE A 132 4.39 1.35 29.30
CA PHE A 132 4.17 2.58 30.05
C PHE A 132 4.32 2.27 31.52
N ILE A 133 5.36 2.81 32.17
CA ILE A 133 5.67 2.51 33.56
C ILE A 133 5.97 3.74 34.42
N ASP A 134 5.41 3.79 35.63
CA ASP A 134 5.71 4.86 36.61
C ASP A 134 5.51 6.27 36.03
N ASN A 135 4.45 6.45 35.23
CA ASN A 135 4.04 7.75 34.71
C ASN A 135 2.86 8.31 35.52
N ASP A 136 2.89 9.60 35.79
CA ASP A 136 1.91 10.33 36.58
C ASP A 136 1.21 11.42 35.75
N ALA A 137 -0.09 11.63 36.01
CA ALA A 137 -0.86 12.70 35.41
C ALA A 137 -1.74 13.43 36.43
N VAL A 138 -1.70 14.77 36.41
CA VAL A 138 -2.51 15.60 37.32
C VAL A 138 -4.01 15.43 37.09
N THR A 139 -4.44 15.12 35.87
CA THR A 139 -5.86 14.95 35.58
C THR A 139 -6.19 13.57 35.03
N SER A 140 -5.70 13.19 33.86
CA SER A 140 -6.11 11.93 33.24
C SER A 140 -5.00 11.26 32.45
N GLY A 141 -5.01 9.92 32.43
CA GLY A 141 -4.09 9.13 31.63
C GLY A 141 -2.67 9.17 32.15
N GLY A 142 -2.37 8.50 33.27
CA GLY A 142 -0.98 8.41 33.76
C GLY A 142 -0.07 7.82 32.68
N GLY A 143 -0.46 6.67 32.13
CA GLY A 143 0.18 6.11 30.93
C GLY A 143 -0.18 6.89 29.66
N ILE A 144 -1.44 6.77 29.20
CA ILE A 144 -1.92 7.45 27.97
C ILE A 144 -3.19 8.26 28.24
N HIS A 145 -3.25 9.48 27.70
CA HIS A 145 -4.49 10.24 27.55
C HIS A 145 -4.84 10.48 26.08
N VAL A 146 -6.11 10.24 25.73
CA VAL A 146 -6.67 10.49 24.39
C VAL A 146 -7.83 11.48 24.49
N THR A 147 -7.79 12.56 23.69
CA THR A 147 -8.88 13.51 23.50
C THR A 147 -9.14 13.80 22.02
N GLY A 148 -10.19 13.18 21.47
CA GLY A 148 -10.42 13.16 20.02
C GLY A 148 -9.39 12.32 19.25
N GLY A 149 -9.80 11.68 18.16
CA GLY A 149 -8.96 10.73 17.40
C GLY A 149 -9.29 9.26 17.66
N ASN A 150 -8.75 8.35 16.85
CA ASN A 150 -8.94 6.90 16.91
C ASN A 150 -7.62 6.20 17.23
N VAL A 151 -7.56 5.51 18.37
CA VAL A 151 -6.31 4.92 18.85
C VAL A 151 -6.41 3.40 18.88
N VAL A 152 -5.40 2.73 18.33
CA VAL A 152 -5.23 1.28 18.41
C VAL A 152 -4.04 0.97 19.31
N VAL A 153 -4.23 0.12 20.32
CA VAL A 153 -3.19 -0.27 21.29
C VAL A 153 -3.05 -1.78 21.29
N GLU A 154 -1.87 -2.30 20.95
CA GLU A 154 -1.64 -3.74 20.79
C GLU A 154 -0.41 -4.22 21.56
N ASN A 155 -0.52 -5.35 22.25
CA ASN A 155 0.61 -6.01 22.92
C ASN A 155 1.37 -5.09 23.89
N CYS A 156 0.69 -4.13 24.51
CA CYS A 156 1.30 -3.13 25.38
C CYS A 156 1.17 -3.48 26.87
N GLN A 157 2.04 -2.91 27.69
CA GLN A 157 1.98 -3.05 29.16
C GLN A 157 1.88 -1.69 29.83
N PHE A 158 0.92 -1.52 30.74
CA PHE A 158 0.72 -0.33 31.54
C PHE A 158 0.91 -0.71 33.01
N ARG A 159 2.02 -0.31 33.63
CA ARG A 159 2.40 -0.75 34.97
C ARG A 159 2.66 0.42 35.89
N GLN A 160 2.04 0.44 37.07
CA GLN A 160 2.35 1.43 38.12
C GLN A 160 2.17 2.90 37.68
N ASN A 161 1.29 3.17 36.70
CA ASN A 161 1.00 4.54 36.30
C ASN A 161 -0.10 5.12 37.20
N SER A 162 -0.03 6.42 37.49
CA SER A 162 -0.97 7.10 38.37
C SER A 162 -1.64 8.30 37.72
N SER A 163 -2.87 8.61 38.16
CA SER A 163 -3.49 9.90 37.89
C SER A 163 -4.32 10.44 39.05
N ASP A 164 -4.34 11.76 39.17
CA ASP A 164 -5.05 12.47 40.24
C ASP A 164 -6.57 12.53 40.01
N ASN A 165 -7.05 12.13 38.83
CA ASN A 165 -8.49 12.06 38.57
C ASN A 165 -8.93 10.80 37.81
N ALA A 166 -8.48 10.53 36.58
CA ALA A 166 -9.03 9.40 35.81
C ALA A 166 -8.03 8.61 34.94
N GLY A 167 -8.17 7.28 34.85
CA GLY A 167 -7.36 6.43 33.97
C GLY A 167 -5.89 6.44 34.36
N GLY A 168 -5.50 5.69 35.40
CA GLY A 168 -4.10 5.61 35.80
C GLY A 168 -3.24 5.04 34.68
N GLY A 169 -3.68 3.92 34.07
CA GLY A 169 -3.04 3.37 32.87
C GLY A 169 -3.44 4.10 31.60
N PHE A 170 -4.75 4.16 31.31
CA PHE A 170 -5.27 4.72 30.06
C PHE A 170 -6.57 5.52 30.30
N SER A 171 -6.68 6.67 29.66
CA SER A 171 -7.92 7.45 29.62
C SER A 171 -8.26 7.92 28.22
N CYS A 172 -9.50 7.68 27.76
CA CYS A 172 -10.03 8.24 26.52
C CYS A 172 -11.27 9.13 26.75
N ARG A 173 -11.30 10.28 26.08
CA ARG A 173 -12.44 11.22 26.06
C ARG A 173 -12.76 11.65 24.63
N TYR A 174 -14.02 11.53 24.22
CA TYR A 174 -14.52 12.05 22.92
C TYR A 174 -13.82 11.55 21.65
N GLY A 175 -13.03 10.46 21.73
CA GLY A 175 -12.42 9.75 20.61
C GLY A 175 -12.93 8.32 20.50
N SER A 176 -12.13 7.41 19.96
CA SER A 176 -12.34 5.96 20.03
C SER A 176 -11.04 5.23 20.40
N ALA A 177 -11.15 4.05 21.00
CA ALA A 177 -9.99 3.25 21.38
C ALA A 177 -10.25 1.75 21.18
N GLU A 178 -9.32 1.07 20.53
CA GLU A 178 -9.31 -0.39 20.39
C GLU A 178 -8.04 -0.95 21.03
N ILE A 179 -8.19 -1.78 22.06
CA ILE A 179 -7.08 -2.28 22.88
C ILE A 179 -7.07 -3.81 22.85
N TYR A 180 -5.95 -4.36 22.36
CA TYR A 180 -5.75 -5.79 22.13
C TYR A 180 -4.55 -6.32 22.90
N ASN A 181 -4.67 -7.53 23.47
CA ASN A 181 -3.57 -8.32 24.03
C ASN A 181 -2.68 -7.54 25.01
N SER A 182 -3.26 -6.58 25.76
CA SER A 182 -2.50 -5.63 26.58
C SER A 182 -2.75 -5.84 28.07
N THR A 183 -1.79 -5.45 28.90
CA THR A 183 -1.87 -5.60 30.36
C THR A 183 -1.91 -4.25 31.07
N PHE A 184 -2.79 -4.11 32.06
CA PHE A 184 -2.91 -2.96 32.96
C PHE A 184 -2.71 -3.46 34.39
N GLU A 185 -1.52 -3.27 34.94
CA GLU A 185 -1.11 -3.80 36.24
C GLU A 185 -0.76 -2.68 37.23
N ASP A 186 -1.31 -2.75 38.44
CA ASP A 186 -0.97 -1.86 39.56
C ASP A 186 -1.09 -0.35 39.25
N ASN A 187 -1.97 0.04 38.32
CA ASN A 187 -2.21 1.45 38.02
C ASN A 187 -3.22 2.05 38.99
N ALA A 188 -3.08 3.34 39.28
CA ALA A 188 -3.89 4.04 40.27
C ALA A 188 -4.55 5.30 39.71
N ALA A 189 -5.82 5.55 40.02
CA ALA A 189 -6.47 6.83 39.76
C ALA A 189 -7.25 7.28 40.98
N SER A 190 -7.13 8.55 41.41
CA SER A 190 -7.82 8.97 42.64
C SER A 190 -9.36 8.88 42.54
N ASN A 191 -9.96 9.12 41.37
CA ASN A 191 -11.43 9.14 41.23
C ASN A 191 -11.99 8.01 40.36
N LEU A 192 -11.51 7.84 39.12
CA LEU A 192 -12.17 7.01 38.11
C LEU A 192 -11.19 6.12 37.33
N GLY A 193 -11.38 4.81 37.33
CA GLY A 193 -10.68 3.92 36.40
C GLY A 193 -9.19 3.81 36.70
N GLY A 194 -8.79 2.96 37.64
CA GLY A 194 -7.37 2.80 38.00
C GLY A 194 -6.55 2.31 36.81
N GLY A 195 -7.03 1.27 36.13
CA GLY A 195 -6.48 0.81 34.86
C GLY A 195 -6.95 1.67 33.69
N VAL A 196 -8.25 1.60 33.39
CA VAL A 196 -8.85 2.20 32.19
C VAL A 196 -10.02 3.11 32.53
N HIS A 197 -10.06 4.28 31.88
CA HIS A 197 -11.19 5.20 31.95
C HIS A 197 -11.66 5.58 30.54
N ALA A 198 -12.96 5.47 30.27
CA ALA A 198 -13.56 5.93 29.03
C ALA A 198 -14.75 6.86 29.30
N PHE A 199 -14.75 8.05 28.68
CA PHE A 199 -15.87 8.99 28.72
C PHE A 199 -16.29 9.47 27.33
N ASN A 200 -17.53 9.15 26.90
CA ASN A 200 -17.98 9.41 25.52
C ASN A 200 -16.97 8.92 24.47
N CYS A 201 -16.40 7.75 24.71
CA CYS A 201 -15.37 7.16 23.86
C CYS A 201 -15.69 5.68 23.63
N PRO A 202 -16.21 5.28 22.45
CA PRO A 202 -16.31 3.88 22.05
C PRO A 202 -15.00 3.15 22.30
N ILE A 203 -15.06 2.13 23.16
CA ILE A 203 -13.86 1.39 23.57
C ILE A 203 -14.06 -0.11 23.40
N VAL A 204 -13.07 -0.74 22.78
CA VAL A 204 -12.95 -2.20 22.67
C VAL A 204 -11.79 -2.65 23.55
N LEU A 205 -12.06 -3.57 24.47
CA LEU A 205 -11.04 -4.30 25.23
C LEU A 205 -11.10 -5.76 24.82
N ASN A 206 -10.04 -6.28 24.21
CA ASN A 206 -10.00 -7.66 23.73
C ASN A 206 -8.72 -8.35 24.21
N ALA A 207 -8.87 -9.53 24.81
CA ALA A 207 -7.75 -10.33 25.32
C ALA A 207 -6.82 -9.56 26.28
N CYS A 208 -7.37 -8.61 27.03
CA CYS A 208 -6.61 -7.76 27.95
C CYS A 208 -6.62 -8.31 29.37
N THR A 209 -5.55 -8.05 30.13
CA THR A 209 -5.48 -8.34 31.57
C THR A 209 -5.47 -7.03 32.36
N LEU A 210 -6.42 -6.84 33.27
CA LEU A 210 -6.49 -5.69 34.17
C LEU A 210 -6.36 -6.20 35.62
N SER A 211 -5.19 -6.01 36.22
CA SER A 211 -4.85 -6.61 37.52
C SER A 211 -4.31 -5.61 38.54
N GLY A 212 -4.74 -5.71 39.80
CA GLY A 212 -4.14 -4.92 40.90
C GLY A 212 -4.39 -3.41 40.84
N ASN A 213 -5.24 -2.93 39.93
CA ASN A 213 -5.47 -1.50 39.74
C ASN A 213 -6.37 -0.93 40.85
N GLN A 214 -6.22 0.36 41.14
CA GLN A 214 -6.88 1.03 42.26
C GLN A 214 -7.54 2.35 41.87
N SER A 215 -8.78 2.58 42.30
CA SER A 215 -9.40 3.90 42.24
C SER A 215 -10.57 4.07 43.21
N SER A 216 -11.15 5.26 43.40
CA SER A 216 -12.42 5.35 44.15
C SER A 216 -13.59 4.68 43.42
N SER A 217 -13.57 4.61 42.09
CA SER A 217 -14.66 4.05 41.30
C SER A 217 -14.09 3.38 40.05
N GLY A 218 -14.41 2.09 39.82
CA GLY A 218 -13.81 1.31 38.73
C GLY A 218 -12.33 1.06 38.96
N GLY A 219 -11.98 0.10 39.81
CA GLY A 219 -10.57 -0.19 40.12
C GLY A 219 -9.83 -0.58 38.84
N ALA A 220 -10.33 -1.60 38.14
CA ALA A 220 -9.83 -1.96 36.81
C ALA A 220 -10.30 -0.96 35.74
N ALA A 221 -11.61 -0.74 35.62
CA ALA A 221 -12.15 0.14 34.59
C ALA A 221 -13.42 0.90 34.98
N VAL A 222 -13.58 2.12 34.44
CA VAL A 222 -14.86 2.86 34.43
C VAL A 222 -15.25 3.22 33.01
N MET A 223 -16.51 2.97 32.68
CA MET A 223 -17.13 3.30 31.41
C MET A 223 -18.29 4.28 31.62
N LEU A 224 -18.12 5.52 31.16
CA LEU A 224 -19.07 6.61 31.31
C LEU A 224 -19.53 7.10 29.94
N SER A 225 -20.77 6.84 29.54
CA SER A 225 -21.25 7.33 28.24
C SER A 225 -20.40 6.92 27.01
N SER A 226 -19.61 5.83 27.10
CA SER A 226 -18.78 5.18 26.07
C SER A 226 -19.22 3.90 25.27
N GLN A 227 -20.32 3.16 25.51
CA GLN A 227 -20.70 1.91 24.78
C GLN A 227 -19.55 0.87 24.59
N PRO A 228 -19.04 0.26 25.68
CA PRO A 228 -17.88 -0.63 25.62
C PRO A 228 -18.23 -2.03 25.08
N THR A 229 -17.28 -2.62 24.34
CA THR A 229 -17.23 -4.05 24.00
C THR A 229 -16.03 -4.67 24.73
N ILE A 230 -16.27 -5.66 25.59
CA ILE A 230 -15.21 -6.30 26.38
C ILE A 230 -15.24 -7.80 26.08
N ASN A 231 -14.13 -8.34 25.55
CA ASN A 231 -14.05 -9.72 25.11
C ASN A 231 -12.79 -10.41 25.63
N SER A 232 -12.92 -11.63 26.13
CA SER A 232 -11.79 -12.50 26.48
C SER A 232 -10.80 -11.85 27.48
N CYS A 233 -11.30 -10.96 28.34
CA CYS A 233 -10.47 -10.21 29.28
C CYS A 233 -10.38 -10.88 30.66
N VAL A 234 -9.24 -10.74 31.33
CA VAL A 234 -9.03 -11.15 32.72
C VAL A 234 -8.97 -9.90 33.59
N ILE A 235 -9.84 -9.81 34.59
CA ILE A 235 -10.00 -8.64 35.45
C ILE A 235 -9.93 -9.10 36.90
N ASN A 236 -8.75 -8.96 37.53
CA ASN A 236 -8.52 -9.57 38.84
C ASN A 236 -7.78 -8.73 39.87
N GLY A 237 -8.09 -8.94 41.15
CA GLY A 237 -7.34 -8.30 42.23
C GLY A 237 -7.41 -6.77 42.29
N ASN A 238 -8.36 -6.14 41.59
CA ASN A 238 -8.49 -4.68 41.56
C ASN A 238 -9.25 -4.18 42.79
N THR A 239 -8.99 -2.93 43.21
CA THR A 239 -9.59 -2.35 44.41
C THR A 239 -10.31 -1.03 44.11
N ALA A 240 -11.51 -0.84 44.68
CA ALA A 240 -12.18 0.46 44.64
C ALA A 240 -13.13 0.72 45.80
N ASP A 241 -13.74 1.91 45.86
CA ASP A 241 -14.89 2.10 46.74
C ASP A 241 -16.15 1.48 46.10
N ILE A 242 -16.32 1.65 44.78
CA ILE A 242 -17.46 1.13 44.01
C ILE A 242 -16.99 0.54 42.67
N GLY A 243 -17.47 -0.65 42.31
CA GLY A 243 -17.17 -1.25 41.00
C GLY A 243 -15.71 -1.66 40.86
N ALA A 244 -15.14 -2.47 41.76
CA ALA A 244 -13.69 -2.67 41.80
C ALA A 244 -13.11 -3.32 40.53
N GLY A 245 -13.81 -4.28 39.92
CA GLY A 245 -13.48 -4.74 38.57
C GLY A 245 -13.88 -3.69 37.54
N ILE A 246 -15.15 -3.66 37.15
CA ILE A 246 -15.67 -2.70 36.18
C ILE A 246 -16.87 -1.94 36.73
N ARG A 247 -16.93 -0.64 36.42
CA ARG A 247 -18.11 0.18 36.64
C ARG A 247 -18.72 0.70 35.34
N PHE A 248 -20.01 0.45 35.14
CA PHE A 248 -20.81 0.97 34.01
C PHE A 248 -21.80 2.03 34.47
N VAL A 249 -21.84 3.16 33.76
CA VAL A 249 -22.79 4.25 34.04
C VAL A 249 -23.50 4.74 32.77
N GLY A 250 -24.83 4.52 32.70
CA GLY A 250 -25.75 5.24 31.81
C GLY A 250 -26.04 4.67 30.41
N PHE A 251 -26.20 3.34 30.23
CA PHE A 251 -26.35 2.70 28.90
C PHE A 251 -27.09 1.37 28.74
N ASP A 252 -27.59 1.14 27.52
CA ASP A 252 -28.42 -0.02 27.17
C ASP A 252 -27.71 -1.14 26.35
N GLN A 253 -26.45 -0.99 25.88
CA GLN A 253 -25.81 -1.94 24.95
C GLN A 253 -24.34 -2.31 25.28
N THR A 254 -24.04 -2.60 26.53
CA THR A 254 -22.71 -3.13 26.89
C THR A 254 -22.69 -4.64 26.74
N VAL A 255 -21.66 -5.20 26.11
CA VAL A 255 -21.49 -6.67 25.95
C VAL A 255 -20.16 -7.10 26.56
N LEU A 256 -20.23 -8.08 27.46
CA LEU A 256 -19.07 -8.81 27.99
C LEU A 256 -19.16 -10.25 27.49
N THR A 257 -18.13 -10.71 26.79
CA THR A 257 -18.05 -12.07 26.27
C THR A 257 -16.77 -12.74 26.75
N ASN A 258 -16.85 -13.99 27.22
CA ASN A 258 -15.69 -14.81 27.59
C ASN A 258 -14.74 -14.16 28.62
N CYS A 259 -15.27 -13.33 29.53
CA CYS A 259 -14.43 -12.60 30.48
C CYS A 259 -14.30 -13.35 31.82
N THR A 260 -13.16 -13.21 32.50
CA THR A 260 -12.96 -13.69 33.88
C THR A 260 -12.79 -12.50 34.81
N ILE A 261 -13.67 -12.36 35.80
CA ILE A 261 -13.69 -11.26 36.76
C ILE A 261 -13.62 -11.87 38.17
N SER A 262 -12.45 -11.81 38.80
CA SER A 262 -12.21 -12.46 40.10
C SER A 262 -11.43 -11.62 41.09
N ASP A 263 -11.57 -11.92 42.38
CA ASP A 263 -10.73 -11.35 43.45
C ASP A 263 -10.73 -9.81 43.53
N ASN A 264 -11.71 -9.14 42.93
CA ASN A 264 -11.84 -7.70 42.99
C ASN A 264 -12.55 -7.27 44.28
N VAL A 265 -12.06 -6.21 44.92
CA VAL A 265 -12.50 -5.78 46.25
C VAL A 265 -12.99 -4.34 46.22
N ALA A 266 -14.29 -4.16 46.37
CA ALA A 266 -14.93 -2.87 46.59
C ALA A 266 -15.18 -2.62 48.10
N ASN A 267 -15.13 -1.36 48.56
CA ASN A 267 -15.49 -1.02 49.93
C ASN A 267 -17.02 -0.94 50.15
N GLU A 268 -17.79 -0.54 49.14
CA GLU A 268 -19.24 -0.32 49.25
C GLU A 268 -20.06 -1.39 48.50
N PHE A 269 -19.97 -1.43 47.16
CA PHE A 269 -20.70 -2.39 46.34
C PHE A 269 -20.11 -2.60 44.95
N GLY A 270 -20.43 -3.76 44.35
CA GLY A 270 -19.94 -4.18 43.03
C GLY A 270 -18.46 -4.48 43.06
N GLY A 271 -18.06 -5.55 43.75
CA GLY A 271 -16.68 -6.03 43.73
C GLY A 271 -16.24 -6.36 42.31
N GLY A 272 -16.97 -7.21 41.60
CA GLY A 272 -16.67 -7.54 40.20
C GLY A 272 -17.20 -6.47 39.25
N ILE A 273 -18.52 -6.39 39.10
CA ILE A 273 -19.20 -5.40 38.25
C ILE A 273 -20.15 -4.53 39.09
N GLU A 274 -20.14 -3.22 38.83
CA GLU A 274 -21.21 -2.31 39.24
C GLU A 274 -21.88 -1.66 38.03
N SER A 275 -23.21 -1.71 37.98
CA SER A 275 -24.02 -1.15 36.90
C SER A 275 -25.03 -0.13 37.44
N SER A 276 -24.82 1.13 37.11
CA SER A 276 -25.68 2.26 37.49
C SER A 276 -26.40 2.85 36.27
N ASN A 277 -27.70 2.61 36.15
CA ASN A 277 -28.49 2.92 34.94
C ASN A 277 -27.85 2.33 33.67
N ALA A 278 -27.29 1.13 33.80
CA ALA A 278 -26.77 0.33 32.71
C ALA A 278 -27.26 -1.11 32.82
N GLU A 279 -27.37 -1.82 31.70
CA GLU A 279 -27.78 -3.23 31.63
C GLU A 279 -26.77 -4.04 30.78
N PRO A 280 -25.55 -4.30 31.28
CA PRO A 280 -24.58 -5.09 30.54
C PRO A 280 -25.11 -6.50 30.28
N LEU A 281 -24.96 -6.93 29.03
CA LEU A 281 -25.17 -8.28 28.54
C LEU A 281 -23.92 -9.10 28.82
N LEU A 282 -24.06 -10.16 29.61
CA LEU A 282 -22.98 -11.10 29.88
C LEU A 282 -23.23 -12.38 29.07
N ILE A 283 -22.17 -12.85 28.42
CA ILE A 283 -22.12 -14.11 27.65
C ILE A 283 -20.83 -14.82 28.06
N ASP A 284 -20.91 -16.10 28.45
CA ASP A 284 -19.76 -16.94 28.82
C ASP A 284 -18.78 -16.28 29.82
N THR A 285 -19.29 -15.45 30.72
CA THR A 285 -18.48 -14.64 31.64
C THR A 285 -18.47 -15.23 33.04
N VAL A 286 -17.28 -15.37 33.63
CA VAL A 286 -17.07 -15.79 35.02
C VAL A 286 -16.95 -14.55 35.91
N ALA A 287 -17.85 -14.39 36.87
CA ALA A 287 -17.79 -13.36 37.91
C ALA A 287 -17.96 -14.01 39.29
N CYS A 288 -16.88 -14.55 39.84
CA CYS A 288 -16.81 -15.20 41.16
C CYS A 288 -15.60 -14.66 41.95
N GLY A 289 -15.58 -14.80 43.28
CA GLY A 289 -14.46 -14.39 44.13
C GLY A 289 -14.37 -12.89 44.45
N ASN A 290 -15.34 -12.08 44.05
CA ASN A 290 -15.31 -10.64 44.27
C ASN A 290 -16.12 -10.22 45.51
N SER A 291 -15.68 -9.15 46.18
CA SER A 291 -16.26 -8.65 47.43
C SER A 291 -16.65 -7.17 47.30
N PRO A 292 -17.80 -6.72 47.84
CA PRO A 292 -18.76 -7.48 48.63
C PRO A 292 -19.83 -8.19 47.78
N GLN A 293 -19.96 -7.86 46.50
CA GLN A 293 -20.79 -8.60 45.52
C GLN A 293 -20.00 -8.86 44.24
N ASN A 294 -20.24 -10.00 43.60
CA ASN A 294 -19.72 -10.25 42.25
C ASN A 294 -20.29 -9.27 41.23
N ILE A 295 -21.60 -9.04 41.25
CA ILE A 295 -22.28 -8.08 40.39
C ILE A 295 -23.28 -7.30 41.24
N SER A 296 -23.29 -5.98 41.12
CA SER A 296 -24.26 -5.06 41.72
C SER A 296 -24.92 -4.23 40.62
N GLY A 297 -26.25 -4.06 40.68
CA GLY A 297 -27.02 -3.34 39.65
C GLY A 297 -27.75 -4.27 38.66
N ASN A 298 -28.29 -3.71 37.58
CA ASN A 298 -28.95 -4.46 36.53
C ASN A 298 -27.92 -5.09 35.59
N TRP A 299 -28.24 -6.25 35.03
CA TRP A 299 -27.49 -6.95 33.99
C TRP A 299 -28.38 -8.00 33.32
N ILE A 300 -28.00 -8.44 32.13
CA ILE A 300 -28.72 -9.43 31.33
C ILE A 300 -27.85 -10.67 31.18
N ASP A 301 -28.42 -11.84 31.49
CA ASP A 301 -27.81 -13.14 31.24
C ASP A 301 -28.24 -13.64 29.85
N ASP A 302 -27.27 -13.87 28.97
CA ASP A 302 -27.50 -14.40 27.62
C ASP A 302 -26.79 -15.75 27.38
N GLY A 303 -26.47 -16.46 28.48
CA GLY A 303 -25.98 -17.84 28.48
C GLY A 303 -24.51 -17.99 28.85
N GLY A 304 -24.17 -19.17 29.41
CA GLY A 304 -22.78 -19.58 29.71
C GLY A 304 -22.11 -18.90 30.92
N ASN A 305 -22.78 -17.92 31.54
CA ASN A 305 -22.20 -17.16 32.64
C ASN A 305 -22.08 -17.96 33.95
N CYS A 306 -21.00 -17.73 34.69
CA CYS A 306 -20.82 -18.22 36.05
C CYS A 306 -20.83 -17.07 37.06
N THR A 307 -21.89 -16.98 37.86
CA THR A 307 -22.13 -15.88 38.81
C THR A 307 -22.75 -16.41 40.11
N VAL A 308 -22.92 -15.58 41.15
CA VAL A 308 -23.58 -16.04 42.40
C VAL A 308 -25.01 -16.56 42.16
N ALA A 309 -25.68 -16.07 41.11
CA ALA A 309 -26.99 -16.55 40.71
C ALA A 309 -26.94 -17.95 40.06
N PHE A 310 -25.80 -18.31 39.47
CA PHE A 310 -25.58 -19.52 38.70
C PHE A 310 -24.14 -20.01 38.93
N ASN A 311 -23.99 -20.94 39.88
CA ASN A 311 -22.82 -21.82 40.01
C ASN A 311 -21.54 -21.30 40.69
N CYS A 312 -21.45 -20.12 41.31
CA CYS A 312 -20.28 -19.86 42.18
C CYS A 312 -20.33 -20.74 43.46
N THR A 313 -19.28 -21.52 43.73
CA THR A 313 -19.02 -22.26 44.98
C THR A 313 -17.95 -21.60 45.81
N ASP A 314 -18.04 -21.77 47.13
CA ASP A 314 -17.08 -21.27 48.14
C ASP A 314 -16.20 -22.45 48.57
N ASP A 315 -15.28 -22.85 47.70
CA ASP A 315 -14.50 -24.09 47.86
C ASP A 315 -13.48 -23.98 49.00
N ASP A 316 -13.03 -22.76 49.32
CA ASP A 316 -12.14 -22.47 50.45
C ASP A 316 -12.89 -22.16 51.78
N GLN A 317 -14.22 -22.11 51.73
CA GLN A 317 -15.14 -21.85 52.86
C GLN A 317 -14.87 -20.53 53.60
N ASN A 318 -14.34 -19.52 52.91
CA ASN A 318 -14.06 -18.21 53.50
C ASN A 318 -15.31 -17.31 53.60
N GLY A 319 -16.45 -17.76 53.05
CA GLY A 319 -17.72 -17.04 53.02
C GLY A 319 -17.95 -16.22 51.75
N VAL A 320 -17.01 -16.24 50.79
CA VAL A 320 -17.09 -15.61 49.47
C VAL A 320 -17.01 -16.70 48.41
N PRO A 321 -18.08 -16.97 47.64
CA PRO A 321 -18.03 -17.93 46.53
C PRO A 321 -16.94 -17.54 45.53
N ASN A 322 -15.89 -18.36 45.42
CA ASN A 322 -14.61 -18.09 44.78
C ASN A 322 -14.33 -18.93 43.53
N GLU A 323 -15.09 -20.00 43.28
CA GLU A 323 -14.89 -20.89 42.13
C GLU A 323 -16.20 -21.16 41.40
N CYS A 324 -16.15 -21.43 40.09
CA CYS A 324 -17.33 -21.90 39.38
C CYS A 324 -17.50 -23.41 39.62
N SER A 325 -18.69 -23.89 39.97
CA SER A 325 -18.95 -25.31 40.18
C SER A 325 -18.79 -26.07 38.86
N THR A 326 -17.57 -26.57 38.63
CA THR A 326 -17.06 -27.36 37.50
C THR A 326 -17.94 -27.35 36.25
N VAL A 327 -17.98 -26.21 35.56
CA VAL A 327 -17.69 -26.21 34.12
C VAL A 327 -16.15 -26.14 34.08
N GLY A 328 -15.48 -26.86 33.16
CA GLY A 328 -14.01 -26.88 33.11
C GLY A 328 -13.43 -25.45 33.13
N ASP A 329 -12.15 -25.31 33.43
CA ASP A 329 -11.37 -24.05 33.40
C ASP A 329 -11.37 -23.32 32.03
N GLY A 330 -12.26 -23.72 31.11
CA GLY A 330 -12.32 -23.29 29.73
C GLY A 330 -11.13 -23.79 28.92
N ILE A 331 -10.23 -24.60 29.47
CA ILE A 331 -9.00 -25.04 28.82
C ILE A 331 -9.03 -26.56 28.68
N HIS A 332 -8.93 -27.03 27.44
CA HIS A 332 -8.83 -28.46 27.15
C HIS A 332 -7.45 -28.76 26.57
N VAL A 333 -6.72 -29.69 27.17
CA VAL A 333 -5.34 -30.01 26.73
C VAL A 333 -5.29 -31.32 25.95
N VAL A 334 -4.70 -31.29 24.76
CA VAL A 334 -4.53 -32.44 23.87
C VAL A 334 -3.02 -32.72 23.73
N PRO A 335 -2.50 -33.92 24.04
CA PRO A 335 -3.22 -35.16 24.35
C PRO A 335 -3.56 -35.41 25.82
N ASP A 336 -3.08 -34.55 26.74
CA ASP A 336 -3.01 -34.89 28.17
C ASP A 336 -4.40 -35.17 28.79
N GLU A 337 -5.44 -34.47 28.35
CA GLU A 337 -6.83 -34.67 28.78
C GLU A 337 -7.66 -35.41 27.74
N PHE A 338 -7.49 -35.08 26.46
CA PHE A 338 -8.22 -35.69 25.35
C PHE A 338 -7.26 -36.36 24.37
N PRO A 339 -7.52 -37.61 23.95
CA PRO A 339 -6.65 -38.31 23.01
C PRO A 339 -6.71 -37.76 21.59
N SER A 340 -7.72 -36.95 21.25
CA SER A 340 -7.89 -36.32 19.94
C SER A 340 -8.42 -34.89 20.07
N ILE A 341 -8.11 -34.05 19.08
CA ILE A 341 -8.60 -32.67 19.00
C ILE A 341 -10.13 -32.64 18.88
N GLN A 342 -10.72 -33.58 18.12
CA GLN A 342 -12.17 -33.60 17.93
C GLN A 342 -12.92 -33.94 19.23
N ASP A 343 -12.35 -34.81 20.09
CA ASP A 343 -12.95 -35.10 21.40
C ASP A 343 -12.95 -33.86 22.31
N ALA A 344 -11.85 -33.09 22.30
CA ALA A 344 -11.78 -31.81 23.01
C ALA A 344 -12.81 -30.81 22.46
N VAL A 345 -12.94 -30.68 21.13
CA VAL A 345 -13.98 -29.83 20.50
C VAL A 345 -15.39 -30.25 20.88
N VAL A 346 -15.66 -31.55 21.01
CA VAL A 346 -16.98 -32.04 21.46
C VAL A 346 -17.25 -31.66 22.90
N ALA A 347 -16.24 -31.78 23.78
CA ALA A 347 -16.33 -31.46 25.21
C ALA A 347 -16.40 -29.95 25.48
N ALA A 348 -15.75 -29.14 24.64
CA ALA A 348 -15.62 -27.69 24.82
C ALA A 348 -16.97 -26.95 24.80
N GLY A 349 -17.11 -26.00 25.72
CA GLY A 349 -18.16 -24.97 25.74
C GLY A 349 -17.89 -23.85 24.74
N ILE A 350 -18.75 -22.83 24.72
CA ILE A 350 -18.57 -21.64 23.88
C ILE A 350 -17.45 -20.80 24.51
N GLY A 351 -16.48 -20.31 23.73
CA GLY A 351 -15.36 -19.49 24.22
C GLY A 351 -14.15 -20.27 24.74
N ASP A 352 -14.26 -21.59 24.93
CA ASP A 352 -13.18 -22.44 25.44
C ASP A 352 -11.93 -22.41 24.55
N LEU A 353 -10.76 -22.52 25.21
CA LEU A 353 -9.44 -22.72 24.65
C LEU A 353 -9.11 -24.21 24.56
N ILE A 354 -8.62 -24.66 23.41
CA ILE A 354 -8.06 -26.00 23.22
C ILE A 354 -6.57 -25.86 22.92
N LEU A 355 -5.73 -26.29 23.87
CA LEU A 355 -4.28 -26.31 23.74
C LEU A 355 -3.83 -27.64 23.14
N VAL A 356 -3.16 -27.57 22.00
CA VAL A 356 -2.68 -28.73 21.27
C VAL A 356 -1.17 -28.84 21.39
N GLY A 357 -0.72 -29.97 21.95
CA GLY A 357 0.68 -30.36 22.07
C GLY A 357 1.36 -30.60 20.72
N PRO A 358 2.71 -30.53 20.67
CA PRO A 358 3.47 -30.83 19.47
C PRO A 358 3.24 -32.27 19.00
N GLY A 359 3.25 -32.49 17.69
CA GLY A 359 3.02 -33.80 17.08
C GLY A 359 2.26 -33.71 15.77
N THR A 360 1.98 -34.89 15.19
CA THR A 360 1.14 -35.03 13.99
C THR A 360 -0.23 -35.57 14.40
N TRP A 361 -1.26 -34.78 14.14
CA TRP A 361 -2.64 -35.05 14.50
C TRP A 361 -3.45 -35.39 13.26
N THR A 362 -4.09 -36.56 13.27
CA THR A 362 -4.96 -37.03 12.18
C THR A 362 -6.40 -37.10 12.66
N GLY A 363 -7.34 -37.14 11.70
CA GLY A 363 -8.78 -37.23 11.96
C GLY A 363 -9.38 -38.61 11.75
N GLU A 364 -10.64 -38.75 12.12
CA GLU A 364 -11.53 -39.78 11.59
C GLU A 364 -12.67 -39.13 10.81
N GLY A 365 -13.08 -39.73 9.68
CA GLY A 365 -14.24 -39.25 8.91
C GLY A 365 -13.91 -38.23 7.82
N GLN A 366 -14.62 -37.09 7.80
CA GLN A 366 -14.56 -36.10 6.70
C GLN A 366 -13.56 -34.97 6.94
N SER A 367 -13.03 -34.80 8.16
CA SER A 367 -11.98 -33.83 8.45
C SER A 367 -11.09 -34.25 9.63
N VAL A 368 -9.95 -33.56 9.84
CA VAL A 368 -9.15 -33.69 11.08
C VAL A 368 -9.90 -33.10 12.26
N MET A 369 -10.51 -31.93 12.04
CA MET A 369 -11.35 -31.27 13.03
C MET A 369 -12.52 -30.54 12.36
N ASN A 370 -13.67 -30.53 13.04
CA ASN A 370 -14.86 -29.77 12.70
C ASN A 370 -15.37 -29.05 13.97
N LEU A 371 -15.44 -27.72 13.87
CA LEU A 371 -15.82 -26.82 14.98
C LEU A 371 -17.32 -26.80 15.26
N ASN A 372 -18.16 -27.24 14.32
CA ASN A 372 -19.61 -27.35 14.45
C ASN A 372 -20.29 -26.06 14.98
N GLY A 373 -19.79 -24.88 14.59
CA GLY A 373 -20.37 -23.59 14.94
C GLY A 373 -20.00 -23.08 16.33
N LYS A 374 -19.09 -23.77 17.04
CA LYS A 374 -18.60 -23.30 18.34
C LYS A 374 -17.50 -22.25 18.15
N PRO A 375 -17.61 -21.06 18.76
CA PRO A 375 -16.52 -20.09 18.77
C PRO A 375 -15.47 -20.52 19.79
N LEU A 376 -14.50 -21.29 19.32
CA LEU A 376 -13.41 -21.83 20.13
C LEU A 376 -12.09 -21.18 19.73
N THR A 377 -11.17 -21.06 20.70
CA THR A 377 -9.76 -20.83 20.38
C THR A 377 -9.06 -22.17 20.36
N ILE A 378 -8.44 -22.53 19.24
CA ILE A 378 -7.65 -23.75 19.10
C ILE A 378 -6.23 -23.32 18.77
N GLN A 379 -5.29 -23.65 19.66
CA GLN A 379 -3.95 -23.10 19.64
C GLN A 379 -2.90 -24.18 19.83
N SER A 380 -1.87 -24.15 19.00
CA SER A 380 -0.65 -24.92 19.21
C SER A 380 0.18 -24.37 20.37
N THR A 381 0.66 -25.26 21.23
CA THR A 381 1.57 -24.91 22.34
C THR A 381 3.01 -24.62 21.92
N GLU A 382 3.42 -25.04 20.71
CA GLU A 382 4.81 -24.97 20.22
C GLU A 382 4.90 -24.41 18.78
N GLY A 383 3.83 -23.78 18.29
CA GLY A 383 3.76 -23.17 16.96
C GLY A 383 3.69 -24.16 15.79
N ALA A 384 3.68 -23.60 14.56
CA ALA A 384 3.36 -24.34 13.34
C ALA A 384 4.45 -25.34 12.93
N GLU A 385 5.71 -25.14 13.34
CA GLU A 385 6.80 -26.05 13.02
C GLU A 385 6.70 -27.39 13.77
N ALA A 386 6.10 -27.38 14.96
CA ALA A 386 6.04 -28.54 15.86
C ALA A 386 4.67 -29.24 15.87
N THR A 387 3.60 -28.54 15.51
CA THR A 387 2.22 -29.07 15.59
C THR A 387 1.57 -29.12 14.21
N ILE A 388 1.35 -30.34 13.73
CA ILE A 388 0.91 -30.64 12.36
C ILE A 388 -0.48 -31.27 12.41
N LEU A 389 -1.43 -30.65 11.71
CA LEU A 389 -2.75 -31.22 11.41
C LEU A 389 -2.70 -31.84 10.02
N ASP A 390 -2.93 -33.14 9.93
CA ASP A 390 -2.64 -33.92 8.74
C ASP A 390 -3.89 -34.63 8.19
N GLY A 391 -4.31 -34.22 6.99
CA GLY A 391 -5.47 -34.75 6.28
C GLY A 391 -5.24 -36.11 5.60
N GLU A 392 -4.04 -36.68 5.71
CA GLU A 392 -3.66 -38.02 5.22
C GLU A 392 -3.85 -38.24 3.71
N ASN A 393 -3.98 -37.16 2.91
CA ASN A 393 -4.40 -37.15 1.50
C ASN A 393 -5.80 -37.70 1.25
N GLU A 394 -6.67 -37.68 2.26
CA GLU A 394 -7.99 -38.32 2.19
C GLU A 394 -9.17 -37.37 2.48
N ARG A 395 -8.94 -36.27 3.21
CA ARG A 395 -10.03 -35.44 3.75
C ARG A 395 -9.64 -33.97 3.90
N ASN A 396 -10.60 -33.11 4.21
CA ASN A 396 -10.32 -31.73 4.64
C ASN A 396 -9.49 -31.76 5.94
N VAL A 397 -8.61 -30.79 6.19
CA VAL A 397 -7.95 -30.73 7.50
C VAL A 397 -8.90 -30.07 8.52
N ILE A 398 -9.37 -28.86 8.23
CA ILE A 398 -10.28 -28.10 9.09
C ILE A 398 -11.59 -27.82 8.36
N THR A 399 -12.71 -27.96 9.07
CA THR A 399 -14.05 -27.60 8.57
C THR A 399 -14.74 -26.61 9.51
N MET A 400 -15.19 -25.50 8.95
CA MET A 400 -15.97 -24.42 9.59
C MET A 400 -17.14 -24.06 8.66
N ALA A 401 -18.32 -24.61 8.94
CA ALA A 401 -19.45 -24.53 8.00
C ALA A 401 -20.80 -24.40 8.72
N ALA A 402 -20.78 -23.92 9.97
CA ALA A 402 -21.94 -23.87 10.85
C ALA A 402 -22.15 -22.49 11.50
N GLY A 403 -21.55 -21.44 10.93
CA GLY A 403 -21.72 -20.07 11.39
C GLY A 403 -20.71 -19.64 12.44
N GLU A 404 -19.52 -20.25 12.43
CA GLU A 404 -18.40 -19.86 13.29
C GLU A 404 -18.10 -18.36 13.11
N SER A 405 -18.12 -17.59 14.21
CA SER A 405 -17.84 -16.14 14.19
C SER A 405 -16.35 -15.84 14.25
N ASP A 406 -16.00 -14.56 14.23
CA ASP A 406 -14.66 -14.01 14.47
C ASP A 406 -14.11 -14.27 15.87
N ALA A 407 -14.92 -14.75 16.81
CA ALA A 407 -14.45 -15.29 18.07
C ALA A 407 -13.80 -16.69 17.93
N THR A 408 -13.95 -17.34 16.78
CA THR A 408 -13.31 -18.62 16.48
C THR A 408 -11.88 -18.38 16.02
N VAL A 409 -10.89 -18.95 16.71
CA VAL A 409 -9.47 -18.74 16.41
C VAL A 409 -8.78 -20.06 16.14
N ILE A 410 -8.07 -20.14 15.01
CA ILE A 410 -7.14 -21.22 14.67
C ILE A 410 -5.73 -20.65 14.65
N GLU A 411 -4.86 -21.14 15.54
CA GLU A 411 -3.53 -20.55 15.73
C GLU A 411 -2.39 -21.58 15.78
N GLY A 412 -1.32 -21.30 15.02
CA GLY A 412 -0.02 -21.94 15.25
C GLY A 412 0.10 -23.35 14.67
N PHE A 413 -0.63 -23.69 13.60
CA PHE A 413 -0.61 -25.05 13.04
C PHE A 413 0.02 -25.11 11.65
N THR A 414 0.76 -26.18 11.36
CA THR A 414 0.89 -26.65 9.97
C THR A 414 -0.34 -27.47 9.61
N ILE A 415 -1.06 -27.06 8.59
CA ILE A 415 -2.28 -27.66 8.04
C ILE A 415 -1.91 -28.28 6.70
N THR A 416 -1.84 -29.61 6.63
CA THR A 416 -1.20 -30.29 5.50
C THR A 416 -1.87 -31.57 5.03
N ARG A 417 -1.54 -31.96 3.79
CA ARG A 417 -1.98 -33.19 3.13
C ARG A 417 -3.51 -33.35 3.15
N GLY A 418 -4.24 -32.24 3.17
CA GLY A 418 -5.67 -32.25 2.95
C GLY A 418 -6.01 -32.60 1.51
N ASN A 419 -7.05 -33.40 1.28
CA ASN A 419 -7.51 -33.74 -0.07
C ASN A 419 -9.03 -33.81 -0.11
N ALA A 420 -9.65 -32.80 -0.72
CA ALA A 420 -11.10 -32.65 -0.69
C ALA A 420 -11.69 -32.13 -2.01
N THR A 421 -13.01 -31.96 -2.02
CA THR A 421 -13.67 -31.29 -3.16
C THR A 421 -13.34 -29.80 -3.18
N ASN A 422 -13.51 -29.12 -2.06
CA ASN A 422 -13.13 -27.72 -1.86
C ASN A 422 -12.37 -27.61 -0.54
N GLY A 423 -11.42 -26.68 -0.45
CA GLY A 423 -10.76 -26.34 0.81
C GLY A 423 -9.89 -27.47 1.35
N GLY A 424 -8.96 -27.99 0.54
CA GLY A 424 -8.13 -29.15 0.90
C GLY A 424 -7.60 -29.06 2.34
N GLY A 425 -6.94 -27.95 2.65
CA GLY A 425 -6.58 -27.60 4.03
C GLY A 425 -7.82 -27.18 4.83
N ILE A 426 -8.40 -26.03 4.50
CA ILE A 426 -9.50 -25.41 5.26
C ILE A 426 -10.73 -25.23 4.37
N TYR A 427 -11.87 -25.75 4.83
CA TYR A 427 -13.18 -25.51 4.24
C TYR A 427 -14.02 -24.59 5.14
N CYS A 428 -14.24 -23.36 4.68
CA CYS A 428 -14.93 -22.28 5.41
C CYS A 428 -16.20 -21.84 4.64
N VAL A 429 -17.39 -21.95 5.24
CA VAL A 429 -18.64 -21.53 4.58
C VAL A 429 -19.55 -20.82 5.58
N SER A 430 -20.05 -19.64 5.19
CA SER A 430 -20.91 -18.77 6.01
C SER A 430 -20.34 -18.54 7.41
N SER A 431 -19.03 -18.46 7.50
CA SER A 431 -18.26 -18.44 8.75
C SER A 431 -17.11 -17.44 8.63
N SER A 432 -16.77 -16.77 9.71
CA SER A 432 -15.80 -15.66 9.73
C SER A 432 -14.70 -15.85 10.77
N PRO A 433 -14.00 -17.00 10.81
CA PRO A 433 -12.98 -17.29 11.82
C PRO A 433 -11.73 -16.42 11.64
N GLN A 434 -10.92 -16.34 12.70
CA GLN A 434 -9.54 -15.88 12.66
C GLN A 434 -8.59 -17.05 12.43
N ILE A 435 -7.73 -16.96 11.43
CA ILE A 435 -6.70 -17.96 11.11
C ILE A 435 -5.37 -17.23 11.14
N ARG A 436 -4.52 -17.54 12.14
CA ARG A 436 -3.28 -16.81 12.36
C ARG A 436 -2.09 -17.68 12.68
N ASN A 437 -0.88 -17.22 12.33
CA ASN A 437 0.38 -17.93 12.61
C ASN A 437 0.39 -19.38 12.08
N CYS A 438 -0.30 -19.65 10.96
CA CYS A 438 -0.48 -20.99 10.42
C CYS A 438 0.30 -21.20 9.11
N ARG A 439 0.66 -22.46 8.83
CA ARG A 439 1.22 -22.91 7.56
C ARG A 439 0.23 -23.81 6.83
N LEU A 440 -0.34 -23.37 5.71
CA LEU A 440 -1.18 -24.19 4.85
C LEU A 440 -0.28 -24.79 3.78
N LEU A 441 0.05 -26.08 3.91
CA LEU A 441 1.13 -26.72 3.16
C LEU A 441 0.65 -27.97 2.43
N ASP A 442 0.94 -28.10 1.13
CA ASP A 442 0.74 -29.35 0.36
C ASP A 442 -0.68 -29.91 0.47
N ASN A 443 -1.69 -29.04 0.33
CA ASN A 443 -3.09 -29.43 0.31
C ASN A 443 -3.65 -29.44 -1.12
N LEU A 444 -4.58 -30.36 -1.38
CA LEU A 444 -5.17 -30.62 -2.68
C LEU A 444 -6.70 -30.43 -2.66
N ALA A 445 -7.22 -29.71 -3.65
CA ALA A 445 -8.65 -29.63 -3.93
C ALA A 445 -8.98 -30.06 -5.38
N THR A 446 -10.03 -30.85 -5.55
CA THR A 446 -10.51 -31.23 -6.91
C THR A 446 -11.33 -30.14 -7.59
N ASN A 447 -11.83 -29.15 -6.84
CA ASN A 447 -12.44 -27.95 -7.39
C ASN A 447 -11.67 -26.70 -6.94
N PHE A 448 -11.95 -26.19 -5.75
CA PHE A 448 -11.54 -24.83 -5.35
C PHE A 448 -10.78 -24.79 -4.03
N GLY A 449 -9.78 -23.90 -3.91
CA GLY A 449 -9.09 -23.64 -2.65
C GLY A 449 -8.27 -24.83 -2.18
N GLY A 450 -7.09 -25.05 -2.74
CA GLY A 450 -6.22 -26.14 -2.29
C GLY A 450 -5.85 -25.96 -0.82
N GLY A 451 -5.33 -24.79 -0.46
CA GLY A 451 -5.07 -24.39 0.92
C GLY A 451 -6.37 -24.06 1.67
N LEU A 452 -7.11 -23.06 1.20
CA LEU A 452 -8.35 -22.60 1.84
C LEU A 452 -9.43 -22.27 0.80
N PHE A 453 -10.65 -22.71 1.09
CA PHE A 453 -11.87 -22.28 0.39
C PHE A 453 -12.77 -21.55 1.37
N SER A 454 -13.21 -20.33 1.02
CA SER A 454 -14.20 -19.56 1.75
C SER A 454 -15.39 -19.17 0.88
N GLN A 455 -16.60 -19.33 1.41
CA GLN A 455 -17.84 -18.89 0.77
C GLN A 455 -18.71 -18.10 1.74
N ASP A 456 -19.18 -16.91 1.34
CA ASP A 456 -20.15 -16.08 2.06
C ASP A 456 -19.78 -15.78 3.53
N GLY A 457 -18.49 -15.81 3.84
CA GLY A 457 -17.92 -15.55 5.16
C GLY A 457 -16.78 -14.53 5.09
N ASN A 458 -16.43 -13.95 6.22
CA ASN A 458 -15.41 -12.90 6.32
C ASN A 458 -14.23 -13.37 7.20
N PRO A 459 -13.52 -14.44 6.83
CA PRO A 459 -12.38 -14.89 7.62
C PRO A 459 -11.30 -13.80 7.68
N ILE A 460 -10.65 -13.70 8.84
CA ILE A 460 -9.48 -12.86 9.06
C ILE A 460 -8.26 -13.78 9.02
N ILE A 461 -7.36 -13.55 8.07
CA ILE A 461 -6.18 -14.38 7.86
C ILE A 461 -4.96 -13.50 8.08
N SER A 462 -4.11 -13.83 9.06
CA SER A 462 -2.93 -13.03 9.39
C SER A 462 -1.69 -13.87 9.66
N ASN A 463 -0.51 -13.37 9.30
CA ASN A 463 0.76 -14.02 9.60
C ASN A 463 0.81 -15.50 9.16
N CYS A 464 0.21 -15.81 8.01
CA CYS A 464 0.12 -17.17 7.49
C CYS A 464 1.03 -17.37 6.29
N VAL A 465 1.56 -18.58 6.16
CA VAL A 465 2.27 -19.02 4.95
C VAL A 465 1.41 -20.08 4.24
N VAL A 466 1.03 -19.80 3.00
CA VAL A 466 0.21 -20.68 2.15
C VAL A 466 1.11 -21.15 1.02
N GLU A 467 1.58 -22.39 1.11
CA GLU A 467 2.60 -22.90 0.20
C GLU A 467 2.31 -24.29 -0.37
N LEU A 468 2.72 -24.51 -1.62
CA LEU A 468 2.65 -25.81 -2.31
C LEU A 468 1.23 -26.41 -2.40
N ASN A 469 0.18 -25.58 -2.32
CA ASN A 469 -1.20 -26.06 -2.41
C ASN A 469 -1.67 -26.08 -3.87
N VAL A 470 -2.54 -27.04 -4.19
CA VAL A 470 -3.01 -27.28 -5.56
C VAL A 470 -4.53 -27.38 -5.62
N ALA A 471 -5.14 -26.68 -6.59
CA ALA A 471 -6.55 -26.83 -6.93
C ALA A 471 -6.72 -27.18 -8.42
N GLN A 472 -7.57 -28.16 -8.75
CA GLN A 472 -7.78 -28.54 -10.15
C GLN A 472 -8.62 -27.51 -10.94
N LYS A 473 -9.45 -26.69 -10.29
CA LYS A 473 -10.16 -25.60 -10.97
C LYS A 473 -9.57 -24.25 -10.65
N SER A 474 -9.64 -23.76 -9.41
CA SER A 474 -9.12 -22.41 -9.13
C SER A 474 -8.75 -22.21 -7.67
N GLY A 475 -7.86 -21.24 -7.41
CA GLY A 475 -7.40 -20.91 -6.07
C GLY A 475 -6.53 -22.02 -5.50
N GLY A 476 -5.34 -22.23 -6.07
CA GLY A 476 -4.42 -23.25 -5.59
C GLY A 476 -4.11 -23.06 -4.11
N GLY A 477 -3.72 -21.84 -3.72
CA GLY A 477 -3.61 -21.44 -2.32
C GLY A 477 -4.98 -21.12 -1.73
N LEU A 478 -5.56 -19.99 -2.12
CA LEU A 478 -6.76 -19.41 -1.52
C LEU A 478 -7.87 -19.22 -2.55
N TYR A 479 -9.11 -19.50 -2.15
CA TYR A 479 -10.29 -19.23 -2.96
C TYR A 479 -11.37 -18.56 -2.12
N PHE A 480 -11.84 -17.39 -2.55
CA PHE A 480 -12.94 -16.65 -1.91
C PHE A 480 -14.09 -16.42 -2.88
N THR A 481 -15.31 -16.73 -2.44
CA THR A 481 -16.54 -16.42 -3.16
C THR A 481 -17.56 -15.73 -2.26
N GLY A 482 -18.00 -14.53 -2.64
CA GLY A 482 -18.76 -13.68 -1.73
C GLY A 482 -17.93 -13.21 -0.53
N GLY A 483 -18.58 -12.48 0.39
CA GLY A 483 -17.93 -11.96 1.60
C GLY A 483 -16.86 -10.89 1.35
N ALA A 484 -16.25 -10.45 2.45
CA ALA A 484 -15.20 -9.43 2.53
C ALA A 484 -14.12 -9.90 3.50
N PRO A 485 -13.28 -10.89 3.12
CA PRO A 485 -12.22 -11.39 3.99
C PRO A 485 -11.11 -10.34 4.15
N SER A 486 -10.41 -10.40 5.28
CA SER A 486 -9.21 -9.59 5.55
C SER A 486 -7.97 -10.49 5.53
N ILE A 487 -6.94 -10.11 4.79
CA ILE A 487 -5.71 -10.88 4.64
C ILE A 487 -4.52 -9.95 4.89
N THR A 488 -3.71 -10.25 5.91
CA THR A 488 -2.63 -9.37 6.39
C THR A 488 -1.35 -10.16 6.63
N ASP A 489 -0.20 -9.60 6.26
CA ASP A 489 1.12 -10.16 6.56
C ASP A 489 1.25 -11.65 6.16
N CYS A 490 0.64 -12.02 5.02
CA CYS A 490 0.61 -13.39 4.54
C CYS A 490 1.55 -13.59 3.35
N ALA A 491 2.14 -14.78 3.28
CA ALA A 491 2.94 -15.20 2.13
C ALA A 491 2.24 -16.36 1.40
N VAL A 492 1.80 -16.11 0.17
CA VAL A 492 1.12 -17.07 -0.71
C VAL A 492 2.09 -17.45 -1.82
N MET A 493 2.76 -18.60 -1.67
CA MET A 493 3.89 -18.94 -2.52
C MET A 493 3.86 -20.36 -3.08
N PHE A 494 4.41 -20.58 -4.28
CA PHE A 494 4.53 -21.90 -4.89
C PHE A 494 3.21 -22.68 -5.03
N ASN A 495 2.07 -22.01 -5.01
CA ASN A 495 0.78 -22.65 -5.18
C ASN A 495 0.44 -22.79 -6.67
N GLY A 496 -0.44 -23.73 -7.00
CA GLY A 496 -0.79 -23.92 -8.39
C GLY A 496 -2.08 -24.65 -8.69
N GLY A 497 -2.29 -24.93 -9.96
CA GLY A 497 -3.53 -25.55 -10.40
C GLY A 497 -3.68 -25.63 -11.90
N THR A 498 -4.65 -26.45 -12.34
CA THR A 498 -4.97 -26.59 -13.77
C THR A 498 -5.93 -25.54 -14.31
N GLY A 499 -6.61 -24.77 -13.47
CA GLY A 499 -7.32 -23.58 -13.92
C GLY A 499 -6.67 -22.29 -13.42
N SER A 500 -7.46 -21.31 -13.01
CA SER A 500 -7.01 -19.94 -12.73
C SER A 500 -6.67 -19.67 -11.25
N GLY A 501 -5.83 -18.69 -10.94
CA GLY A 501 -5.54 -18.29 -9.55
C GLY A 501 -4.67 -19.30 -8.82
N GLY A 502 -3.41 -19.47 -9.25
CA GLY A 502 -2.45 -20.36 -8.58
C GLY A 502 -2.31 -20.02 -7.10
N GLY A 503 -2.03 -18.75 -6.79
CA GLY A 503 -2.01 -18.20 -5.45
C GLY A 503 -3.42 -18.01 -4.90
N MET A 504 -4.19 -17.09 -5.50
CA MET A 504 -5.52 -16.71 -5.01
C MET A 504 -6.56 -16.56 -6.13
N THR A 505 -7.82 -16.88 -5.83
CA THR A 505 -8.97 -16.54 -6.67
C THR A 505 -10.05 -15.80 -5.88
N LEU A 506 -10.60 -14.75 -6.48
CA LEU A 506 -11.68 -13.92 -5.96
C LEU A 506 -12.87 -13.92 -6.91
N THR A 507 -14.06 -14.31 -6.43
CA THR A 507 -15.30 -14.27 -7.23
C THR A 507 -16.44 -13.60 -6.48
N GLY A 508 -16.89 -12.43 -6.94
CA GLY A 508 -17.98 -11.69 -6.27
C GLY A 508 -17.66 -11.29 -4.83
N SER A 509 -16.38 -11.08 -4.51
CA SER A 509 -15.90 -10.81 -3.14
C SER A 509 -15.35 -9.40 -3.00
N SER A 510 -15.20 -8.91 -1.77
CA SER A 510 -14.62 -7.59 -1.51
C SER A 510 -13.52 -7.58 -0.45
N PRO A 511 -12.37 -8.23 -0.73
CA PRO A 511 -11.31 -8.37 0.26
C PRO A 511 -10.48 -7.11 0.46
N VAL A 512 -9.91 -7.01 1.67
CA VAL A 512 -8.81 -6.09 1.99
C VAL A 512 -7.54 -6.92 2.18
N ILE A 513 -6.50 -6.62 1.42
CA ILE A 513 -5.22 -7.34 1.45
C ILE A 513 -4.09 -6.36 1.72
N ILE A 514 -3.33 -6.60 2.79
CA ILE A 514 -2.26 -5.69 3.25
C ILE A 514 -0.99 -6.48 3.52
N ASN A 515 0.16 -5.94 3.10
CA ASN A 515 1.49 -6.53 3.36
C ASN A 515 1.60 -8.01 2.96
N CYS A 516 0.94 -8.40 1.86
CA CYS A 516 0.94 -9.78 1.42
C CYS A 516 1.88 -9.99 0.23
N THR A 517 2.52 -11.16 0.18
CA THR A 517 3.39 -11.57 -0.92
C THR A 517 2.75 -12.72 -1.70
N PHE A 518 2.65 -12.59 -3.02
CA PHE A 518 2.22 -13.62 -3.95
C PHE A 518 3.41 -13.99 -4.84
N ASP A 519 4.14 -15.04 -4.46
CA ASP A 519 5.43 -15.36 -5.06
C ASP A 519 5.47 -16.73 -5.73
N GLN A 520 6.01 -16.82 -6.95
CA GLN A 520 6.27 -18.09 -7.65
C GLN A 520 5.03 -19.01 -7.75
N ASN A 521 3.84 -18.44 -7.80
CA ASN A 521 2.63 -19.23 -8.05
C ASN A 521 2.49 -19.52 -9.53
N ALA A 522 1.91 -20.68 -9.86
CA ALA A 522 1.82 -21.12 -11.25
C ALA A 522 0.51 -21.85 -11.56
N CYS A 523 -0.17 -21.44 -12.62
CA CYS A 523 -1.40 -22.07 -13.08
C CYS A 523 -1.47 -22.16 -14.60
N PHE A 524 -2.33 -23.06 -15.12
CA PHE A 524 -2.45 -23.26 -16.56
C PHE A 524 -3.30 -22.22 -17.29
N GLU A 525 -4.33 -21.67 -16.63
CA GLU A 525 -5.24 -20.70 -17.25
C GLU A 525 -4.79 -19.26 -16.95
N ASN A 526 -5.47 -18.53 -16.05
CA ASN A 526 -5.24 -17.10 -15.87
C ASN A 526 -4.91 -16.72 -14.42
N GLY A 527 -4.16 -15.63 -14.23
CA GLY A 527 -3.96 -15.00 -12.93
C GLY A 527 -3.15 -15.87 -11.97
N SER A 528 -1.89 -16.18 -12.26
CA SER A 528 -1.15 -17.13 -11.42
C SER A 528 -0.93 -16.66 -10.00
N GLY A 529 -0.59 -15.38 -9.78
CA GLY A 529 -0.64 -14.79 -8.45
C GLY A 529 -2.09 -14.63 -7.98
N LEU A 530 -2.88 -13.89 -8.75
CA LEU A 530 -4.27 -13.56 -8.47
C LEU A 530 -5.17 -13.67 -9.70
N ASN A 531 -6.27 -14.41 -9.56
CA ASN A 531 -7.40 -14.35 -10.48
C ASN A 531 -8.60 -13.63 -9.84
N PHE A 532 -9.15 -12.64 -10.53
CA PHE A 532 -10.19 -11.75 -10.04
C PHE A 532 -11.38 -11.70 -11.00
N ALA A 533 -12.57 -11.99 -10.49
CA ALA A 533 -13.80 -11.96 -11.28
C ALA A 533 -14.94 -11.26 -10.53
N ASN A 534 -15.48 -10.19 -11.13
CA ASN A 534 -16.64 -9.43 -10.64
C ASN A 534 -16.55 -9.07 -9.15
N SER A 535 -15.35 -8.70 -8.70
CA SER A 535 -15.04 -8.43 -7.29
C SER A 535 -14.71 -6.95 -7.08
N ASN A 536 -14.53 -6.51 -5.82
CA ASN A 536 -14.05 -5.17 -5.49
C ASN A 536 -12.95 -5.28 -4.43
N ALA A 537 -11.67 -5.23 -4.81
CA ALA A 537 -10.58 -5.52 -3.89
C ALA A 537 -9.65 -4.32 -3.72
N SER A 538 -9.07 -4.20 -2.52
CA SER A 538 -7.99 -3.26 -2.21
C SER A 538 -6.74 -4.01 -1.79
N PHE A 539 -5.61 -3.62 -2.37
CA PHE A 539 -4.28 -4.13 -2.07
C PHE A 539 -3.40 -2.97 -1.61
N GLN A 540 -2.74 -3.14 -0.47
CA GLN A 540 -1.79 -2.16 0.07
C GLN A 540 -0.47 -2.86 0.39
N SER A 541 0.64 -2.27 -0.06
CA SER A 541 1.99 -2.76 0.26
C SER A 541 2.18 -4.25 -0.09
N CYS A 542 1.56 -4.70 -1.18
CA CYS A 542 1.60 -6.09 -1.61
C CYS A 542 2.59 -6.31 -2.74
N SER A 543 3.17 -7.51 -2.82
CA SER A 543 4.07 -7.92 -3.89
C SER A 543 3.53 -9.10 -4.66
N PHE A 544 3.61 -9.04 -6.00
CA PHE A 544 3.33 -10.13 -6.93
C PHE A 544 4.61 -10.41 -7.72
N SER A 545 5.33 -11.45 -7.34
CA SER A 545 6.66 -11.75 -7.90
C SER A 545 6.74 -13.12 -8.56
N GLU A 546 7.40 -13.19 -9.71
CA GLU A 546 7.80 -14.44 -10.38
C GLU A 546 6.64 -15.43 -10.64
N ASN A 547 5.41 -14.93 -10.76
CA ASN A 547 4.25 -15.78 -11.02
C ASN A 547 4.14 -16.11 -12.51
N VAL A 548 3.84 -17.37 -12.83
CA VAL A 548 3.93 -17.87 -14.21
C VAL A 548 2.64 -18.55 -14.65
N THR A 549 2.05 -18.02 -15.72
CA THR A 549 0.87 -18.62 -16.34
C THR A 549 1.03 -18.88 -17.84
N PHE A 550 0.18 -19.76 -18.39
CA PHE A 550 0.20 -20.09 -19.82
C PHE A 550 -0.87 -19.38 -20.64
N GLU A 551 -1.77 -18.59 -20.01
CA GLU A 551 -2.68 -17.68 -20.71
C GLU A 551 -2.44 -16.23 -20.28
N SER A 552 -3.21 -15.66 -19.35
CA SER A 552 -3.20 -14.21 -19.13
C SER A 552 -2.98 -13.82 -17.66
N GLY A 553 -2.26 -12.72 -17.42
CA GLY A 553 -2.02 -12.16 -16.10
C GLY A 553 -1.10 -13.03 -15.26
N GLY A 554 0.21 -12.90 -15.43
CA GLY A 554 1.17 -13.67 -14.64
C GLY A 554 1.01 -13.36 -13.16
N GLY A 555 1.12 -12.07 -12.82
CA GLY A 555 0.81 -11.56 -11.48
C GLY A 555 -0.69 -11.53 -11.23
N ILE A 556 -1.43 -10.72 -11.99
CA ILE A 556 -2.85 -10.45 -11.77
C ILE A 556 -3.64 -10.61 -13.07
N HIS A 557 -4.73 -11.36 -13.01
CA HIS A 557 -5.79 -11.34 -14.02
C HIS A 557 -7.09 -10.82 -13.42
N ALA A 558 -7.76 -9.89 -14.12
CA ALA A 558 -9.02 -9.31 -13.67
C ALA A 558 -10.08 -9.20 -14.79
N GLU A 559 -11.31 -9.61 -14.46
CA GLU A 559 -12.49 -9.45 -15.31
C GLU A 559 -13.68 -8.87 -14.52
N GLY A 560 -14.09 -7.65 -14.89
CA GLY A 560 -15.19 -6.91 -14.25
C GLY A 560 -14.94 -6.51 -12.80
N GLY A 561 -15.67 -5.51 -12.31
CA GLY A 561 -15.49 -4.98 -10.95
C GLY A 561 -14.43 -3.88 -10.88
N SER A 562 -13.87 -3.64 -9.69
CA SER A 562 -12.87 -2.59 -9.46
C SER A 562 -11.73 -3.05 -8.56
N MET A 563 -10.51 -2.59 -8.83
CA MET A 563 -9.35 -2.94 -8.02
C MET A 563 -8.47 -1.71 -7.75
N SER A 564 -8.13 -1.49 -6.48
CA SER A 564 -7.16 -0.47 -6.07
C SER A 564 -5.88 -1.12 -5.55
N LEU A 565 -4.75 -0.62 -6.02
CA LEU A 565 -3.42 -1.02 -5.57
C LEU A 565 -2.65 0.23 -5.13
N LEU A 566 -2.17 0.20 -3.89
CA LEU A 566 -1.39 1.27 -3.28
C LEU A 566 -0.05 0.72 -2.80
N ASN A 567 1.05 1.33 -3.20
CA ASN A 567 2.41 0.93 -2.80
C ASN A 567 2.73 -0.54 -3.15
N CYS A 568 2.20 -1.04 -4.27
CA CYS A 568 2.35 -2.45 -4.66
C CYS A 568 3.48 -2.66 -5.67
N GLN A 569 4.08 -3.85 -5.63
CA GLN A 569 5.11 -4.30 -6.57
C GLN A 569 4.60 -5.47 -7.41
N ILE A 570 4.79 -5.40 -8.72
CA ILE A 570 4.42 -6.43 -9.69
C ILE A 570 5.68 -6.72 -10.52
N ASP A 571 6.45 -7.73 -10.13
CA ASP A 571 7.81 -7.95 -10.62
C ASP A 571 8.03 -9.35 -11.23
N GLY A 572 8.74 -9.42 -12.35
CA GLY A 572 9.22 -10.70 -12.90
C GLY A 572 8.14 -11.70 -13.30
N ASN A 573 6.88 -11.27 -13.49
CA ASN A 573 5.78 -12.18 -13.79
C ASN A 573 5.72 -12.51 -15.29
N ILE A 574 5.33 -13.74 -15.61
CA ILE A 574 5.37 -14.27 -16.97
C ILE A 574 4.00 -14.80 -17.40
N SER A 575 3.53 -14.37 -18.57
CA SER A 575 2.27 -14.85 -19.17
C SER A 575 2.31 -14.84 -20.71
N VAL A 576 1.20 -15.15 -21.37
CA VAL A 576 1.02 -14.88 -22.82
C VAL A 576 0.46 -13.47 -23.03
N SER A 577 -0.36 -12.95 -22.12
CA SER A 577 -0.95 -11.60 -22.21
C SER A 577 -0.98 -10.93 -20.85
N GLY A 578 -0.39 -9.74 -20.72
CA GLY A 578 -0.25 -9.03 -19.45
C GLY A 578 0.69 -9.77 -18.51
N GLY A 579 2.00 -9.58 -18.64
CA GLY A 579 2.99 -10.30 -17.82
C GLY A 579 2.74 -10.03 -16.34
N GLY A 580 2.71 -8.75 -15.98
CA GLY A 580 2.29 -8.30 -14.67
C GLY A 580 0.77 -8.39 -14.51
N VAL A 581 0.03 -7.63 -15.32
CA VAL A 581 -1.43 -7.50 -15.19
C VAL A 581 -2.14 -7.66 -16.52
N ASN A 582 -3.21 -8.47 -16.53
CA ASN A 582 -4.15 -8.56 -17.64
C ASN A 582 -5.58 -8.26 -17.19
N ALA A 583 -6.20 -7.24 -17.76
CA ALA A 583 -7.54 -6.78 -17.38
C ALA A 583 -8.50 -6.68 -18.56
N ALA A 584 -9.75 -7.08 -18.33
CA ALA A 584 -10.87 -6.84 -19.25
C ALA A 584 -12.07 -6.23 -18.51
N GLY A 585 -12.47 -5.02 -18.89
CA GLY A 585 -13.66 -4.33 -18.35
C GLY A 585 -13.61 -4.07 -16.84
N THR A 586 -12.42 -4.02 -16.26
CA THR A 586 -12.17 -3.70 -14.85
C THR A 586 -11.62 -2.29 -14.76
N ASP A 587 -12.09 -1.50 -13.79
CA ASP A 587 -11.52 -0.19 -13.50
C ASP A 587 -10.42 -0.36 -12.44
N PHE A 588 -9.19 0.02 -12.80
CA PHE A 588 -8.04 -0.02 -11.93
C PHE A 588 -7.62 1.39 -11.47
N SER A 589 -7.20 1.45 -10.21
CA SER A 589 -6.45 2.58 -9.66
C SER A 589 -5.13 2.07 -9.12
N PHE A 590 -4.02 2.50 -9.73
CA PHE A 590 -2.67 2.22 -9.30
C PHE A 590 -2.04 3.51 -8.76
N GLU A 591 -1.58 3.47 -7.51
CA GLU A 591 -0.90 4.59 -6.86
C GLU A 591 0.42 4.10 -6.25
N ASN A 592 1.51 4.79 -6.56
CA ASN A 592 2.86 4.46 -6.11
C ASN A 592 3.23 2.99 -6.39
N CYS A 593 2.77 2.44 -7.51
CA CYS A 593 2.98 1.04 -7.87
C CYS A 593 4.17 0.89 -8.83
N THR A 594 4.87 -0.23 -8.73
CA THR A 594 5.96 -0.60 -9.64
C THR A 594 5.62 -1.85 -10.44
N PHE A 595 5.76 -1.79 -11.75
CA PHE A 595 5.64 -2.91 -12.69
C PHE A 595 6.99 -3.12 -13.34
N ASN A 596 7.73 -4.13 -12.89
CA ASN A 596 9.11 -4.31 -13.29
C ASN A 596 9.37 -5.69 -13.90
N SER A 597 10.21 -5.75 -14.93
CA SER A 597 10.73 -7.01 -15.48
C SER A 597 9.68 -8.07 -15.84
N ASN A 598 8.44 -7.67 -16.15
CA ASN A 598 7.40 -8.61 -16.51
C ASN A 598 7.48 -8.98 -17.99
N GLU A 599 7.17 -10.23 -18.32
CA GLU A 599 7.25 -10.74 -19.68
C GLU A 599 5.90 -11.31 -20.17
N ALA A 600 5.47 -10.88 -21.36
CA ALA A 600 4.35 -11.50 -22.06
C ALA A 600 4.55 -11.47 -23.57
N GLN A 601 3.66 -12.10 -24.33
CA GLN A 601 3.64 -11.86 -25.79
C GLN A 601 2.97 -10.55 -26.14
N VAL A 602 2.06 -10.06 -25.29
CA VAL A 602 1.27 -8.86 -25.51
C VAL A 602 1.06 -8.16 -24.17
N GLY A 603 1.44 -6.88 -24.07
CA GLY A 603 1.42 -6.13 -22.82
C GLY A 603 2.42 -6.72 -21.83
N GLY A 604 3.72 -6.45 -22.01
CA GLY A 604 4.79 -7.03 -21.19
C GLY A 604 4.53 -6.79 -19.70
N GLY A 605 4.33 -5.53 -19.31
CA GLY A 605 3.86 -5.17 -17.98
C GLY A 605 2.35 -5.33 -17.86
N LEU A 606 1.62 -4.61 -18.72
CA LEU A 606 0.17 -4.39 -18.61
C LEU A 606 -0.54 -4.66 -19.94
N ASN A 607 -1.62 -5.46 -19.92
CA ASN A 607 -2.56 -5.59 -21.03
C ASN A 607 -3.98 -5.27 -20.56
N LEU A 608 -4.50 -4.11 -20.95
CA LEU A 608 -5.73 -3.53 -20.42
C LEU A 608 -6.74 -3.32 -21.56
N GLN A 609 -7.89 -3.98 -21.44
CA GLN A 609 -8.93 -3.99 -22.45
C GLN A 609 -10.24 -3.44 -21.89
N SER A 610 -10.73 -2.33 -22.44
CA SER A 610 -11.86 -1.58 -21.88
C SER A 610 -11.64 -1.11 -20.42
N GLY A 611 -12.61 -0.38 -19.87
CA GLY A 611 -12.50 0.22 -18.53
C GLY A 611 -11.71 1.54 -18.51
N SER A 612 -11.74 2.18 -17.36
CA SER A 612 -11.02 3.43 -17.07
C SER A 612 -9.92 3.17 -16.05
N GLN A 613 -8.68 3.51 -16.42
CA GLN A 613 -7.49 3.18 -15.65
C GLN A 613 -6.82 4.46 -15.14
N MET A 614 -6.40 4.45 -13.89
CA MET A 614 -5.68 5.56 -13.27
C MET A 614 -4.31 5.08 -12.78
N PHE A 615 -3.28 5.84 -13.14
CA PHE A 615 -1.90 5.63 -12.71
C PHE A 615 -1.37 6.93 -12.12
N VAL A 616 -1.02 6.89 -10.84
CA VAL A 616 -0.42 8.03 -10.13
C VAL A 616 0.92 7.60 -9.56
N ASN A 617 1.98 8.34 -9.89
CA ASN A 617 3.33 8.11 -9.39
C ASN A 617 3.81 6.65 -9.59
N CYS A 618 3.42 6.02 -10.69
CA CYS A 618 3.75 4.64 -10.97
C CYS A 618 5.01 4.53 -11.82
N VAL A 619 5.76 3.44 -11.63
CA VAL A 619 6.93 3.09 -12.43
C VAL A 619 6.61 1.82 -13.23
N ILE A 620 6.73 1.89 -14.56
CA ILE A 620 6.56 0.76 -15.47
C ILE A 620 7.89 0.60 -16.20
N SER A 621 8.73 -0.32 -15.74
CA SER A 621 10.11 -0.46 -16.18
C SER A 621 10.51 -1.87 -16.60
N ASP A 622 11.46 -1.98 -17.52
CA ASP A 622 12.10 -3.25 -17.91
C ASP A 622 11.13 -4.35 -18.39
N ASN A 623 9.91 -3.99 -18.77
CA ASN A 623 8.91 -4.97 -19.18
C ASN A 623 9.10 -5.34 -20.65
N THR A 624 8.88 -6.61 -20.97
CA THR A 624 9.15 -7.15 -22.30
C THR A 624 7.90 -7.80 -22.91
N ALA A 625 7.51 -7.31 -24.08
CA ALA A 625 6.62 -8.03 -24.99
C ALA A 625 7.49 -8.84 -25.98
N SER A 626 7.46 -10.17 -25.91
CA SER A 626 8.28 -11.07 -26.73
C SER A 626 7.44 -11.91 -27.70
N GLY A 627 7.83 -11.98 -28.98
CA GLY A 627 7.17 -12.84 -29.98
C GLY A 627 6.81 -12.14 -31.30
N PRO A 628 6.15 -12.83 -32.24
CA PRO A 628 5.91 -12.32 -33.60
C PRO A 628 4.84 -11.23 -33.74
N GLN A 629 4.06 -10.98 -32.70
CA GLN A 629 2.98 -9.98 -32.66
C GLN A 629 3.07 -9.18 -31.35
N SER A 630 4.29 -8.84 -30.95
CA SER A 630 4.50 -8.31 -29.61
C SER A 630 4.24 -6.82 -29.52
N GLU A 631 3.26 -6.47 -28.71
CA GLU A 631 2.64 -5.15 -28.64
C GLU A 631 2.63 -4.64 -27.20
N GLY A 632 3.07 -3.41 -26.98
CA GLY A 632 3.07 -2.75 -25.67
C GLY A 632 4.06 -3.37 -24.70
N GLY A 633 5.34 -3.02 -24.80
CA GLY A 633 6.38 -3.53 -23.91
C GLY A 633 6.05 -3.21 -22.45
N GLY A 634 5.85 -1.94 -22.14
CA GLY A 634 5.38 -1.49 -20.83
C GLY A 634 3.90 -1.77 -20.65
N ALA A 635 3.08 -1.13 -21.48
CA ALA A 635 1.63 -1.27 -21.41
C ALA A 635 0.94 -1.27 -22.77
N ARG A 636 -0.16 -2.01 -22.85
CA ARG A 636 -1.09 -2.03 -23.98
C ARG A 636 -2.51 -1.70 -23.52
N LEU A 637 -3.09 -0.68 -24.13
CA LEU A 637 -4.46 -0.22 -23.94
C LEU A 637 -5.28 -0.45 -25.21
N ARG A 638 -6.40 -1.16 -25.09
CA ARG A 638 -7.31 -1.42 -26.21
C ARG A 638 -8.76 -1.16 -25.83
N PHE A 639 -9.43 -0.25 -26.54
CA PHE A 639 -10.79 0.19 -26.20
C PHE A 639 -10.92 0.74 -24.77
N ALA A 640 -9.81 1.15 -24.15
CA ALA A 640 -9.72 1.58 -22.76
C ALA A 640 -9.33 3.07 -22.70
N THR A 641 -9.59 3.69 -21.54
CA THR A 641 -9.07 5.02 -21.21
C THR A 641 -8.04 4.90 -20.09
N ALA A 642 -6.98 5.70 -20.15
CA ALA A 642 -5.99 5.74 -19.07
C ALA A 642 -5.49 7.15 -18.79
N ASP A 643 -5.39 7.50 -17.52
CA ASP A 643 -4.79 8.74 -17.04
C ASP A 643 -3.49 8.41 -16.30
N PHE A 644 -2.36 8.90 -16.83
CA PHE A 644 -1.04 8.81 -16.21
C PHE A 644 -0.66 10.18 -15.64
N ALA A 645 -0.36 10.23 -14.34
CA ALA A 645 0.07 11.43 -13.63
C ALA A 645 1.33 11.14 -12.80
N GLY A 646 2.44 11.85 -13.04
CA GLY A 646 3.67 11.64 -12.27
C GLY A 646 4.38 10.31 -12.56
N CYS A 647 4.05 9.64 -13.67
CA CYS A 647 4.50 8.27 -13.94
C CYS A 647 5.80 8.22 -14.73
N THR A 648 6.57 7.14 -14.54
CA THR A 648 7.76 6.82 -15.33
C THR A 648 7.55 5.53 -16.13
N LEU A 649 7.70 5.59 -17.45
CA LEU A 649 7.71 4.43 -18.35
C LEU A 649 9.11 4.28 -18.94
N ALA A 650 9.91 3.36 -18.43
CA ALA A 650 11.33 3.27 -18.72
C ALA A 650 11.77 1.90 -19.28
N ASP A 651 12.67 1.89 -20.27
CA ASP A 651 13.41 0.69 -20.69
C ASP A 651 12.52 -0.51 -21.09
N ASN A 652 11.28 -0.25 -21.50
CA ASN A 652 10.38 -1.32 -21.90
C ASN A 652 10.61 -1.70 -23.36
N THR A 653 10.48 -2.98 -23.66
CA THR A 653 10.79 -3.53 -24.98
C THR A 653 9.59 -4.25 -25.59
N ALA A 654 9.28 -3.93 -26.84
CA ALA A 654 8.43 -4.74 -27.71
C ALA A 654 9.19 -5.03 -29.02
N THR A 655 8.78 -6.05 -29.78
CA THR A 655 9.37 -6.33 -31.10
C THR A 655 8.58 -5.71 -32.25
N ASP A 656 7.28 -5.46 -32.09
CA ASP A 656 6.41 -4.93 -33.15
C ASP A 656 6.01 -3.47 -32.90
N MET A 657 5.21 -3.20 -31.86
CA MET A 657 4.64 -1.85 -31.66
C MET A 657 4.57 -1.42 -30.19
N GLY A 658 4.87 -0.15 -29.93
CA GLY A 658 4.75 0.51 -28.61
C GLY A 658 5.73 -0.05 -27.59
N GLY A 659 6.94 0.51 -27.53
CA GLY A 659 7.94 0.10 -26.54
C GLY A 659 7.45 0.39 -25.12
N GLY A 660 7.21 1.67 -24.84
CA GLY A 660 6.64 2.12 -23.56
C GLY A 660 5.13 1.83 -23.50
N LEU A 661 4.37 2.50 -24.36
CA LEU A 661 2.91 2.43 -24.36
C LEU A 661 2.33 2.22 -25.76
N LEU A 662 1.36 1.32 -25.88
CA LEU A 662 0.51 1.16 -27.06
C LEU A 662 -0.95 1.45 -26.73
N VAL A 663 -1.60 2.33 -27.48
CA VAL A 663 -3.01 2.68 -27.30
C VAL A 663 -3.78 2.56 -28.61
N SER A 664 -4.85 1.75 -28.60
CA SER A 664 -5.69 1.51 -29.78
C SER A 664 -7.18 1.64 -29.49
N ASN A 665 -7.88 2.43 -30.31
CA ASN A 665 -9.33 2.68 -30.20
C ASN A 665 -9.76 3.19 -28.81
N GLY A 666 -8.95 4.05 -28.19
CA GLY A 666 -9.14 4.54 -26.82
C GLY A 666 -8.77 6.01 -26.65
N ALA A 667 -8.54 6.43 -25.42
CA ALA A 667 -8.03 7.76 -25.09
C ALA A 667 -6.97 7.66 -24.00
N VAL A 668 -5.95 8.51 -24.05
CA VAL A 668 -4.94 8.57 -23.01
C VAL A 668 -4.62 10.01 -22.63
N THR A 669 -4.57 10.25 -21.31
CA THR A 669 -4.04 11.47 -20.73
C THR A 669 -2.68 11.16 -20.10
N ILE A 670 -1.67 11.95 -20.42
CA ILE A 670 -0.32 11.81 -19.87
C ILE A 670 0.09 13.21 -19.37
N ASN A 671 0.32 13.33 -18.07
CA ASN A 671 0.70 14.59 -17.45
C ASN A 671 1.82 14.38 -16.43
N ASP A 672 2.81 15.26 -16.42
CA ASP A 672 3.96 15.18 -15.50
C ASP A 672 4.67 13.81 -15.56
N CYS A 673 4.81 13.23 -16.76
CA CYS A 673 5.36 11.87 -16.94
C CYS A 673 6.71 11.88 -17.67
N ILE A 674 7.51 10.84 -17.39
CA ILE A 674 8.79 10.56 -18.03
C ILE A 674 8.68 9.26 -18.82
N ILE A 675 8.92 9.31 -20.14
CA ILE A 675 8.90 8.15 -21.04
C ILE A 675 10.29 8.03 -21.68
N ILE A 676 11.10 7.09 -21.20
CA ILE A 676 12.54 7.04 -21.51
C ILE A 676 13.05 5.65 -21.91
N GLY A 677 13.99 5.58 -22.85
CA GLY A 677 14.75 4.34 -23.12
C GLY A 677 13.94 3.18 -23.70
N ASN A 678 12.69 3.40 -24.11
CA ASN A 678 11.82 2.34 -24.57
C ASN A 678 12.16 1.93 -26.01
N ASN A 679 12.07 0.63 -26.32
CA ASN A 679 12.56 0.06 -27.57
C ASN A 679 11.48 -0.75 -28.29
N THR A 680 11.30 -0.53 -29.61
CA THR A 680 10.31 -1.27 -30.39
C THR A 680 10.54 -1.28 -31.91
N GLY A 681 9.62 -1.93 -32.64
CA GLY A 681 9.50 -1.79 -34.10
C GLY A 681 8.92 -0.43 -34.49
N ILE A 682 7.73 -0.06 -34.00
CA ILE A 682 7.04 1.22 -34.26
C ILE A 682 6.59 1.91 -32.97
N GLY A 683 6.95 3.19 -32.78
CA GLY A 683 6.53 4.01 -31.64
C GLY A 683 7.31 3.69 -30.36
N GLY A 684 8.58 4.09 -30.29
CA GLY A 684 9.49 3.78 -29.18
C GLY A 684 8.89 4.07 -27.81
N GLY A 685 8.59 5.35 -27.54
CA GLY A 685 7.90 5.75 -26.32
C GLY A 685 6.40 5.46 -26.37
N LEU A 686 5.72 5.95 -27.41
CA LEU A 686 4.27 5.84 -27.57
C LEU A 686 3.86 5.44 -28.99
N HIS A 687 2.97 4.45 -29.09
CA HIS A 687 2.22 4.13 -30.29
C HIS A 687 0.72 4.39 -30.08
N LEU A 688 0.14 5.26 -30.89
CA LEU A 688 -1.28 5.66 -30.82
C LEU A 688 -1.99 5.37 -32.15
N SER A 689 -3.10 4.64 -32.12
CA SER A 689 -3.91 4.35 -33.32
C SER A 689 -5.40 4.48 -33.09
N GLN A 690 -6.07 5.32 -33.88
CA GLN A 690 -7.52 5.57 -33.81
C GLN A 690 -7.95 6.00 -32.41
N SER A 691 -7.20 6.91 -31.80
CA SER A 691 -7.31 7.27 -30.38
C SER A 691 -7.04 8.76 -30.16
N GLU A 692 -7.46 9.25 -28.99
CA GLU A 692 -7.22 10.63 -28.54
C GLU A 692 -6.01 10.68 -27.59
N LEU A 693 -5.20 11.73 -27.71
CA LEU A 693 -4.06 12.00 -26.83
C LEU A 693 -4.16 13.39 -26.23
N ASN A 694 -4.16 13.47 -24.91
CA ASN A 694 -3.90 14.69 -24.16
C ASN A 694 -2.58 14.55 -23.42
N LEU A 695 -1.58 15.34 -23.80
CA LEU A 695 -0.21 15.21 -23.32
C LEU A 695 0.31 16.57 -22.85
N SER A 696 0.69 16.66 -21.59
CA SER A 696 1.22 17.90 -21.01
C SER A 696 2.36 17.69 -20.04
N ASN A 697 3.24 18.70 -19.91
CA ASN A 697 4.28 18.78 -18.88
C ASN A 697 5.13 17.50 -18.77
N SER A 698 5.45 16.87 -19.90
CA SER A 698 6.04 15.52 -19.92
C SER A 698 7.26 15.45 -20.85
N SER A 699 8.08 14.41 -20.67
CA SER A 699 9.28 14.19 -21.50
C SER A 699 9.28 12.82 -22.18
N PHE A 700 9.68 12.79 -23.45
CA PHE A 700 9.98 11.59 -24.21
C PHE A 700 11.44 11.62 -24.63
N SER A 701 12.29 10.81 -23.98
CA SER A 701 13.73 10.79 -24.22
C SER A 701 14.29 9.43 -24.59
N ASP A 702 15.30 9.42 -25.46
CA ASP A 702 16.12 8.23 -25.75
C ASP A 702 15.34 6.96 -26.15
N ASN A 703 14.13 7.13 -26.70
CA ASN A 703 13.33 6.01 -27.17
C ASN A 703 13.77 5.59 -28.57
N LEU A 704 13.75 4.28 -28.81
CA LEU A 704 14.24 3.66 -30.03
C LEU A 704 13.11 2.94 -30.79
N ALA A 705 12.99 3.22 -32.07
CA ALA A 705 12.15 2.46 -33.00
C ALA A 705 12.97 1.95 -34.19
N VAL A 706 12.48 0.92 -34.88
CA VAL A 706 13.12 0.45 -36.13
C VAL A 706 12.45 1.08 -37.34
N VAL A 707 11.13 1.14 -37.38
CA VAL A 707 10.36 1.45 -38.58
C VAL A 707 9.89 2.90 -38.58
N GLU A 708 9.10 3.33 -37.60
CA GLU A 708 8.51 4.67 -37.59
C GLU A 708 8.31 5.17 -36.15
N GLY A 709 8.51 6.48 -35.92
CA GLY A 709 8.24 7.14 -34.65
C GLY A 709 9.19 6.73 -33.51
N GLY A 710 10.39 7.30 -33.48
CA GLY A 710 11.36 7.03 -32.41
C GLY A 710 10.80 7.38 -31.03
N GLY A 711 10.30 8.62 -30.87
CA GLY A 711 9.57 9.03 -29.67
C GLY A 711 8.11 8.59 -29.73
N LEU A 712 7.35 9.20 -30.65
CA LEU A 712 5.90 9.02 -30.76
C LEU A 712 5.50 8.65 -32.19
N TYR A 713 4.63 7.65 -32.30
CA TYR A 713 3.90 7.32 -33.53
C TYR A 713 2.41 7.53 -33.30
N CYS A 714 1.73 8.30 -34.16
CA CYS A 714 0.29 8.49 -34.09
C CYS A 714 -0.39 8.32 -35.47
N SER A 715 -1.43 7.50 -35.52
CA SER A 715 -2.19 7.21 -36.73
C SER A 715 -3.69 7.38 -36.49
N GLN A 716 -4.35 8.18 -37.33
CA GLN A 716 -5.79 8.50 -37.19
C GLN A 716 -6.12 9.03 -35.79
N ALA A 717 -5.23 9.87 -35.26
CA ALA A 717 -5.32 10.38 -33.89
C ALA A 717 -5.69 11.86 -33.86
N GLU A 718 -6.29 12.27 -32.75
CA GLU A 718 -6.48 13.67 -32.37
C GLU A 718 -5.53 14.01 -31.21
N LEU A 719 -4.66 14.99 -31.42
CA LEU A 719 -3.59 15.35 -30.51
C LEU A 719 -3.86 16.69 -29.82
N ALA A 720 -3.69 16.75 -28.51
CA ALA A 720 -3.51 17.96 -27.72
C ALA A 720 -2.20 17.82 -26.94
N VAL A 721 -1.12 18.41 -27.47
CA VAL A 721 0.23 18.33 -26.90
C VAL A 721 0.67 19.73 -26.47
N ALA A 722 1.00 19.91 -25.19
CA ALA A 722 1.36 21.22 -24.65
C ALA A 722 2.49 21.13 -23.62
N ASN A 723 3.53 21.96 -23.74
CA ASN A 723 4.67 21.96 -22.79
C ASN A 723 5.33 20.57 -22.67
N VAL A 724 5.80 20.04 -23.80
CA VAL A 724 6.38 18.69 -23.88
C VAL A 724 7.77 18.74 -24.47
N ARG A 725 8.70 17.97 -23.87
CA ARG A 725 10.04 17.77 -24.39
C ARG A 725 10.13 16.42 -25.11
N ILE A 726 10.55 16.42 -26.37
CA ILE A 726 10.81 15.21 -27.16
C ILE A 726 12.26 15.27 -27.63
N ASN A 727 13.15 14.48 -27.01
CA ASN A 727 14.58 14.59 -27.30
C ASN A 727 15.36 13.27 -27.34
N GLY A 728 16.46 13.23 -28.10
CA GLY A 728 17.34 12.05 -28.15
C GLY A 728 16.69 10.78 -28.73
N ASN A 729 15.46 10.86 -29.26
CA ASN A 729 14.76 9.70 -29.77
C ASN A 729 15.28 9.32 -31.16
N SER A 730 15.37 8.02 -31.44
CA SER A 730 16.02 7.51 -32.64
C SER A 730 15.17 6.48 -33.38
N VAL A 731 15.22 6.51 -34.71
CA VAL A 731 14.57 5.52 -35.58
C VAL A 731 15.41 5.20 -36.83
N GLU A 732 15.37 3.97 -37.34
CA GLU A 732 16.02 3.64 -38.63
C GLU A 732 15.17 4.07 -39.83
N GLY A 733 13.84 3.95 -39.77
CA GLY A 733 12.93 4.56 -40.72
C GLY A 733 12.60 6.01 -40.35
N ASP A 734 11.32 6.39 -40.37
CA ASP A 734 10.94 7.81 -40.41
C ASP A 734 10.44 8.37 -39.07
N GLY A 735 10.59 9.69 -38.86
CA GLY A 735 10.05 10.40 -37.70
C GLY A 735 10.83 10.12 -36.41
N GLY A 736 12.02 10.72 -36.25
CA GLY A 736 12.86 10.52 -35.06
C GLY A 736 12.16 10.92 -33.77
N GLY A 737 11.64 12.14 -33.70
CA GLY A 737 10.79 12.58 -32.59
C GLY A 737 9.37 12.07 -32.75
N LEU A 738 8.64 12.62 -33.72
CA LEU A 738 7.22 12.37 -33.98
C LEU A 738 6.95 11.88 -35.41
N TYR A 739 6.05 10.91 -35.55
CA TYR A 739 5.50 10.47 -36.83
C TYR A 739 3.96 10.49 -36.80
N LEU A 740 3.33 11.33 -37.64
CA LEU A 740 1.88 11.52 -37.68
C LEU A 740 1.25 11.10 -39.01
N VAL A 741 0.31 10.15 -38.98
CA VAL A 741 -0.42 9.64 -40.14
C VAL A 741 -1.90 9.97 -40.04
N ASN A 742 -2.46 10.68 -41.03
CA ASN A 742 -3.88 11.00 -41.08
C ASN A 742 -4.39 11.55 -39.73
N SER A 743 -3.58 12.38 -39.08
CA SER A 743 -3.81 12.87 -37.72
C SER A 743 -3.89 14.40 -37.71
N THR A 744 -4.63 14.93 -36.74
CA THR A 744 -4.87 16.36 -36.55
C THR A 744 -4.69 16.73 -35.08
N GLY A 745 -4.58 18.00 -34.77
CA GLY A 745 -4.41 18.44 -33.38
C GLY A 745 -3.54 19.67 -33.26
N SER A 746 -2.98 19.87 -32.07
CA SER A 746 -2.05 20.95 -31.76
C SER A 746 -0.82 20.47 -31.01
N LEU A 747 0.32 21.09 -31.32
CA LEU A 747 1.55 21.08 -30.53
C LEU A 747 1.82 22.53 -30.12
N ASP A 748 1.81 22.81 -28.82
CA ASP A 748 2.01 24.15 -28.27
C ASP A 748 3.14 24.15 -27.23
N GLU A 749 3.98 25.17 -27.24
CA GLU A 749 5.06 25.34 -26.25
C GLU A 749 5.96 24.10 -26.10
N CYS A 750 6.21 23.37 -27.21
CA CYS A 750 7.00 22.13 -27.18
C CYS A 750 8.48 22.38 -27.50
N LEU A 751 9.33 21.49 -27.01
CA LEU A 751 10.76 21.41 -27.33
C LEU A 751 11.05 20.08 -28.02
N ILE A 752 11.45 20.11 -29.28
CA ILE A 752 11.69 18.90 -30.10
C ILE A 752 13.12 18.96 -30.63
N HIS A 753 14.03 18.19 -30.03
CA HIS A 753 15.44 18.34 -30.35
C HIS A 753 16.29 17.09 -30.20
N ASP A 754 17.46 17.06 -30.83
CA ASP A 754 18.38 15.91 -30.77
C ASP A 754 17.75 14.58 -31.24
N ASN A 755 16.65 14.61 -31.99
CA ASN A 755 16.01 13.41 -32.49
C ASN A 755 16.60 13.01 -33.85
N MET A 756 16.68 11.70 -34.10
CA MET A 756 17.43 11.14 -35.22
C MET A 756 16.60 10.13 -36.02
N ALA A 757 16.36 10.43 -37.29
CA ALA A 757 15.95 9.46 -38.30
C ALA A 757 17.20 9.04 -39.09
N THR A 758 17.70 7.83 -38.83
CA THR A 758 19.10 7.44 -39.13
C THR A 758 19.28 6.66 -40.44
N GLY A 759 18.21 6.13 -41.03
CA GLY A 759 18.27 5.37 -42.28
C GLY A 759 18.68 6.23 -43.48
N SER A 760 19.31 5.63 -44.48
CA SER A 760 19.74 6.39 -45.68
C SER A 760 18.60 6.94 -46.55
N PHE A 761 17.35 6.61 -46.22
CA PHE A 761 16.13 7.08 -46.89
C PHE A 761 15.08 7.53 -45.88
N SER A 762 15.51 7.82 -44.64
CA SER A 762 14.60 8.19 -43.56
C SER A 762 14.32 9.67 -43.54
N ASP A 763 13.05 10.06 -43.43
CA ASP A 763 12.59 11.44 -43.43
C ASP A 763 12.10 11.89 -42.04
N GLY A 764 12.18 13.20 -41.76
CA GLY A 764 11.63 13.82 -40.55
C GLY A 764 12.42 13.50 -39.29
N GLY A 765 13.55 14.16 -39.06
CA GLY A 765 14.35 13.95 -37.85
C GLY A 765 13.57 14.34 -36.59
N GLY A 766 13.02 15.55 -36.56
CA GLY A 766 12.11 16.02 -35.52
C GLY A 766 10.70 15.48 -35.72
N ILE A 767 10.05 15.88 -36.81
CA ILE A 767 8.64 15.57 -37.10
C ILE A 767 8.46 15.09 -38.55
N HIS A 768 7.72 14.00 -38.75
CA HIS A 768 7.20 13.58 -40.05
C HIS A 768 5.66 13.64 -40.06
N LEU A 769 5.11 14.35 -41.04
CA LEU A 769 3.68 14.43 -41.33
C LEU A 769 3.31 13.73 -42.64
N TYR A 770 2.37 12.78 -42.56
CA TYR A 770 1.78 12.09 -43.71
C TYR A 770 0.26 12.22 -43.71
N VAL A 771 -0.29 12.99 -44.65
CA VAL A 771 -1.72 13.36 -44.69
C VAL A 771 -2.18 13.97 -43.35
N SER A 772 -1.30 14.72 -42.70
CA SER A 772 -1.50 15.26 -41.34
C SER A 772 -1.28 16.77 -41.34
N SER A 773 -2.13 17.48 -40.61
CA SER A 773 -2.12 18.95 -40.57
C SER A 773 -2.37 19.46 -39.14
N PRO A 774 -1.45 19.20 -38.18
CA PRO A 774 -1.53 19.80 -36.86
C PRO A 774 -1.24 21.31 -36.90
N MET A 775 -1.78 22.04 -35.95
CA MET A 775 -1.32 23.38 -35.58
C MET A 775 -0.06 23.25 -34.73
N ILE A 776 1.00 24.00 -35.05
CA ILE A 776 2.23 24.00 -34.26
C ILE A 776 2.49 25.45 -33.84
N THR A 777 2.44 25.73 -32.55
CA THR A 777 2.55 27.09 -32.00
C THR A 777 3.65 27.15 -30.95
N ASN A 778 4.36 28.28 -30.88
CA ASN A 778 5.32 28.59 -29.82
C ASN A 778 6.34 27.45 -29.56
N THR A 779 6.69 26.69 -30.60
CA THR A 779 7.45 25.44 -30.48
C THR A 779 8.83 25.62 -31.06
N THR A 780 9.84 25.09 -30.37
CA THR A 780 11.24 25.10 -30.81
C THR A 780 11.64 23.71 -31.27
N ILE A 781 12.08 23.59 -32.52
CA ILE A 781 12.51 22.35 -33.16
C ILE A 781 13.97 22.51 -33.59
N TRP A 782 14.91 21.91 -32.85
CA TRP A 782 16.33 22.18 -33.08
C TRP A 782 17.25 20.97 -33.01
N ASN A 783 18.39 21.04 -33.69
CA ASN A 783 19.41 19.96 -33.71
C ASN A 783 18.87 18.56 -34.02
N ASN A 784 17.80 18.45 -34.80
CA ASN A 784 17.28 17.16 -35.25
C ASN A 784 17.95 16.74 -36.56
N MET A 785 18.11 15.43 -36.76
CA MET A 785 18.80 14.87 -37.90
C MET A 785 17.94 13.87 -38.67
N SER A 786 17.88 14.02 -39.98
CA SER A 786 17.30 13.03 -40.91
C SER A 786 18.35 12.54 -41.90
N GLY A 787 18.31 11.26 -42.23
CA GLY A 787 19.19 10.66 -43.24
C GLY A 787 18.83 10.99 -44.70
N ASP A 788 17.64 11.54 -44.99
CA ASP A 788 17.20 11.94 -46.34
C ASP A 788 16.61 13.36 -46.32
N ARG A 789 15.34 13.56 -45.92
CA ARG A 789 14.68 14.87 -46.00
C ARG A 789 14.07 15.36 -44.70
N GLY A 790 14.12 16.67 -44.48
CA GLY A 790 13.41 17.34 -43.40
C GLY A 790 14.04 17.02 -42.04
N GLY A 791 15.13 17.69 -41.69
CA GLY A 791 15.78 17.52 -40.39
C GLY A 791 14.84 17.89 -39.26
N ALA A 792 14.25 19.08 -39.30
CA ALA A 792 13.23 19.51 -38.33
C ALA A 792 11.85 18.94 -38.68
N LEU A 793 11.37 19.18 -39.91
CA LEU A 793 10.01 18.84 -40.34
C LEU A 793 9.97 18.33 -41.78
N PHE A 794 9.35 17.17 -42.00
CA PHE A 794 9.02 16.64 -43.32
C PHE A 794 7.51 16.53 -43.52
N CYS A 795 6.98 17.13 -44.60
CA CYS A 795 5.55 17.17 -44.91
C CYS A 795 5.23 16.43 -46.22
N ARG A 796 4.39 15.39 -46.17
CA ARG A 796 4.08 14.53 -47.32
C ARG A 796 2.58 14.37 -47.57
N ILE A 797 2.20 14.43 -48.84
CA ILE A 797 0.85 14.16 -49.38
C ILE A 797 -0.25 14.97 -48.68
N ASN A 798 -0.53 16.17 -49.19
CA ASN A 798 -1.56 17.08 -48.68
C ASN A 798 -1.44 17.37 -47.17
N SER A 799 -0.23 17.29 -46.62
CA SER A 799 0.04 17.74 -45.26
C SER A 799 0.19 19.26 -45.28
N THR A 800 -0.62 19.96 -44.50
CA THR A 800 -0.66 21.43 -44.47
C THR A 800 -0.71 21.93 -43.02
N PRO A 801 0.32 21.63 -42.21
CA PRO A 801 0.40 22.19 -40.86
C PRO A 801 0.53 23.72 -40.93
N GLU A 802 0.10 24.40 -39.87
CA GLU A 802 0.34 25.83 -39.68
C GLU A 802 1.31 26.00 -38.50
N LEU A 803 2.49 26.57 -38.78
CA LEU A 803 3.52 26.89 -37.79
C LEU A 803 3.40 28.38 -37.46
N MET A 804 3.19 28.70 -36.18
CA MET A 804 3.00 30.06 -35.70
C MET A 804 3.92 30.37 -34.53
N ASN A 805 4.77 31.39 -34.67
CA ASN A 805 5.76 31.79 -33.65
C ASN A 805 6.71 30.65 -33.24
N CYS A 806 7.14 29.84 -34.21
CA CYS A 806 8.03 28.71 -33.96
C CYS A 806 9.49 29.06 -34.28
N THR A 807 10.42 28.22 -33.81
CA THR A 807 11.84 28.30 -34.16
C THR A 807 12.31 26.95 -34.70
N LEU A 808 12.87 26.92 -35.91
CA LEU A 808 13.51 25.75 -36.51
C LEU A 808 15.01 26.05 -36.67
N ALA A 809 15.85 25.49 -35.79
CA ALA A 809 17.27 25.86 -35.67
C ALA A 809 18.22 24.66 -35.80
N ASP A 810 19.32 24.81 -36.54
CA ASP A 810 20.44 23.85 -36.55
C ASP A 810 20.07 22.39 -36.89
N ASN A 811 18.98 22.18 -37.63
CA ASN A 811 18.56 20.85 -38.04
C ASN A 811 19.29 20.41 -39.32
N THR A 812 19.55 19.10 -39.45
CA THR A 812 20.38 18.55 -40.53
C THR A 812 19.65 17.46 -41.31
N ALA A 813 19.73 17.50 -42.64
CA ALA A 813 19.27 16.44 -43.54
C ALA A 813 20.15 16.35 -44.80
N LEU A 814 19.88 15.44 -45.74
CA LEU A 814 20.48 15.51 -47.09
C LEU A 814 19.80 16.59 -47.94
N GLU A 815 18.50 16.80 -47.74
CA GLU A 815 17.70 17.82 -48.43
C GLU A 815 16.74 18.51 -47.44
N GLY A 816 16.77 19.84 -47.37
CA GLY A 816 15.84 20.63 -46.54
C GLY A 816 15.98 20.36 -45.05
N GLY A 817 17.11 20.77 -44.46
CA GLY A 817 17.43 20.59 -43.04
C GLY A 817 16.35 21.15 -42.10
N GLY A 818 15.80 22.34 -42.40
CA GLY A 818 14.70 22.90 -41.61
C GLY A 818 13.37 22.22 -41.95
N LEU A 819 12.86 22.52 -43.14
CA LEU A 819 11.57 22.03 -43.64
C LEU A 819 11.72 21.44 -45.04
N PHE A 820 11.14 20.26 -45.26
CA PHE A 820 10.96 19.69 -46.60
C PHE A 820 9.48 19.39 -46.87
N SER A 821 8.95 19.92 -47.97
CA SER A 821 7.57 19.78 -48.39
C SER A 821 7.47 19.01 -49.72
N LEU A 822 6.81 17.85 -49.69
CA LEU A 822 6.54 17.02 -50.86
C LEU A 822 5.03 16.87 -51.10
N THR A 823 4.53 17.45 -52.20
CA THR A 823 3.09 17.43 -52.54
C THR A 823 2.21 17.93 -51.40
N SER A 824 2.69 18.96 -50.70
CA SER A 824 2.19 19.51 -49.44
C SER A 824 2.37 21.03 -49.47
N ASN A 825 1.79 21.75 -48.51
CA ASN A 825 1.90 23.21 -48.46
C ASN A 825 1.75 23.72 -47.00
N PRO A 826 2.78 23.55 -46.16
CA PRO A 826 2.78 24.09 -44.80
C PRO A 826 2.70 25.62 -44.79
N GLY A 827 1.95 26.17 -43.85
CA GLY A 827 1.85 27.61 -43.59
C GLY A 827 2.78 28.02 -42.47
N LEU A 828 3.59 29.07 -42.66
CA LEU A 828 4.50 29.60 -41.65
C LEU A 828 4.13 31.05 -41.34
N GLY A 829 3.95 31.41 -40.07
CA GLY A 829 3.78 32.80 -39.63
C GLY A 829 4.61 33.08 -38.38
N GLY A 830 5.25 34.24 -38.30
CA GLY A 830 6.09 34.60 -37.15
C GLY A 830 7.24 33.62 -36.86
N THR A 831 7.60 32.72 -37.78
CA THR A 831 8.49 31.59 -37.54
C THR A 831 9.92 31.93 -37.96
N THR A 832 10.89 31.56 -37.11
CA THR A 832 12.32 31.74 -37.38
C THR A 832 12.94 30.43 -37.88
N LEU A 833 13.67 30.48 -38.99
CA LEU A 833 14.45 29.37 -39.52
C LEU A 833 15.91 29.80 -39.70
N CYS A 834 16.83 29.13 -39.02
CA CYS A 834 18.24 29.48 -39.05
C CYS A 834 19.15 28.27 -38.85
N GLY A 835 20.40 28.33 -39.33
CA GLY A 835 21.42 27.30 -39.06
C GLY A 835 21.14 25.90 -39.66
N ASN A 836 20.02 25.71 -40.36
CA ASN A 836 19.64 24.39 -40.86
C ASN A 836 20.43 24.01 -42.13
N THR A 837 20.92 22.77 -42.18
CA THR A 837 21.76 22.29 -43.28
C THR A 837 21.13 21.14 -44.09
N PRO A 838 21.24 21.15 -45.42
CA PRO A 838 21.87 22.17 -46.28
C PRO A 838 21.05 23.44 -46.50
N GLU A 839 19.71 23.38 -46.41
CA GLU A 839 18.83 24.55 -46.55
C GLU A 839 17.73 24.62 -45.49
N ASN A 840 17.25 25.83 -45.20
CA ASN A 840 16.09 26.06 -44.32
C ASN A 840 14.79 25.44 -44.86
N ILE A 841 14.50 25.58 -46.16
CA ILE A 841 13.24 25.12 -46.76
C ILE A 841 13.46 24.56 -48.16
N ILE A 842 12.94 23.37 -48.43
CA ILE A 842 12.72 22.83 -49.78
C ILE A 842 11.23 22.52 -50.00
N GLY A 843 10.69 22.90 -51.15
CA GLY A 843 9.33 22.59 -51.58
C GLY A 843 8.35 23.77 -51.45
N ASP A 844 7.06 23.51 -51.70
CA ASP A 844 6.00 24.51 -51.63
C ASP A 844 5.65 24.81 -50.15
N TRP A 845 5.51 26.09 -49.81
CA TRP A 845 5.04 26.57 -48.50
C TRP A 845 4.30 27.91 -48.66
N THR A 846 3.49 28.28 -47.66
CA THR A 846 2.70 29.51 -47.62
C THR A 846 3.20 30.45 -46.55
N ASP A 847 3.52 31.69 -46.94
CA ASP A 847 3.90 32.76 -46.03
C ASP A 847 2.65 33.41 -45.40
N LEU A 848 2.51 33.27 -44.08
CA LEU A 848 1.49 33.88 -43.22
C LEU A 848 2.00 35.17 -42.54
N GLU A 849 3.09 35.75 -43.05
CA GLU A 849 3.78 36.96 -42.59
C GLU A 849 4.60 36.80 -41.29
N GLY A 850 5.61 37.64 -41.11
CA GLY A 850 6.42 37.70 -39.88
C GLY A 850 7.57 36.68 -39.77
N ASN A 851 7.83 35.90 -40.82
CA ASN A 851 8.88 34.88 -40.81
C ASN A 851 10.30 35.46 -40.97
N VAL A 852 11.28 34.79 -40.38
CA VAL A 852 12.72 35.11 -40.47
C VAL A 852 13.47 33.91 -41.03
N LEU A 853 14.25 34.10 -42.10
CA LEU A 853 15.08 33.05 -42.71
C LEU A 853 16.54 33.54 -42.76
N GLU A 854 17.42 32.86 -42.03
CA GLU A 854 18.85 33.19 -41.92
C GLU A 854 19.72 31.94 -42.11
N ASP A 855 20.97 32.12 -42.58
CA ASP A 855 21.87 30.98 -42.84
C ASP A 855 22.52 30.45 -41.55
N GLU A 856 22.79 31.33 -40.60
CA GLU A 856 23.30 31.02 -39.26
C GLU A 856 22.25 31.51 -38.25
N CYS A 857 22.02 30.78 -37.17
CA CYS A 857 21.28 31.34 -36.06
C CYS A 857 22.10 32.49 -35.46
N LEU A 858 21.46 33.62 -35.20
CA LEU A 858 22.04 34.64 -34.32
C LEU A 858 22.45 33.91 -33.06
N SER A 859 23.76 33.93 -32.75
CA SER A 859 24.32 33.12 -31.69
C SER A 859 23.48 33.28 -30.42
N ASP A 860 23.00 32.16 -29.86
CA ASP A 860 22.41 32.13 -28.53
C ASP A 860 23.28 32.97 -27.62
N CYS A 861 22.64 33.88 -26.89
CA CYS A 861 23.28 34.73 -25.92
C CYS A 861 23.26 33.96 -24.60
N PRO A 862 24.25 33.10 -24.28
CA PRO A 862 24.10 32.19 -23.16
C PRO A 862 24.11 33.04 -21.89
N GLY A 863 23.04 33.01 -21.11
CA GLY A 863 22.79 33.94 -20.00
C GLY A 863 21.63 34.92 -20.20
N ASP A 864 21.06 35.08 -21.39
CA ASP A 864 19.92 35.99 -21.68
C ASP A 864 18.58 35.27 -21.48
N VAL A 865 18.27 34.93 -20.22
CA VAL A 865 17.08 34.16 -19.82
C VAL A 865 15.78 34.84 -20.28
N ASP A 866 15.73 36.17 -20.34
CA ASP A 866 14.51 36.90 -20.72
C ASP A 866 14.42 37.26 -22.22
N GLY A 867 15.42 36.85 -23.01
CA GLY A 867 15.49 37.05 -24.46
C GLY A 867 15.56 38.52 -24.91
N ASN A 868 15.91 39.44 -24.00
CA ASN A 868 15.96 40.87 -24.28
C ASN A 868 17.26 41.31 -25.00
N ARG A 869 18.17 40.36 -25.24
CA ARG A 869 19.49 40.50 -25.89
C ARG A 869 20.54 41.18 -25.02
N THR A 870 20.36 41.18 -23.70
CA THR A 870 21.33 41.70 -22.74
C THR A 870 21.35 40.84 -21.48
N VAL A 871 22.48 40.16 -21.24
CA VAL A 871 22.69 39.40 -20.00
C VAL A 871 22.89 40.38 -18.83
N ASP A 872 21.87 40.58 -18.03
CA ASP A 872 21.86 41.51 -16.91
C ASP A 872 21.28 40.92 -15.62
N VAL A 873 20.93 41.79 -14.66
CA VAL A 873 20.45 41.36 -13.35
C VAL A 873 19.09 40.67 -13.42
N ASN A 874 18.27 40.95 -14.44
CA ASN A 874 16.96 40.35 -14.59
C ASN A 874 17.09 38.87 -14.98
N ASP A 875 18.06 38.53 -15.83
CA ASP A 875 18.35 37.14 -16.19
C ASP A 875 18.84 36.36 -14.98
N LEU A 876 19.74 36.94 -14.19
CA LEU A 876 20.20 36.33 -12.94
C LEU A 876 19.03 36.11 -11.96
N LEU A 877 18.09 37.05 -11.87
CA LEU A 877 16.93 36.93 -11.00
C LEU A 877 15.96 35.84 -11.48
N LEU A 878 15.79 35.68 -12.79
CA LEU A 878 14.96 34.62 -13.38
C LEU A 878 15.59 33.25 -13.18
N MET A 879 16.90 33.11 -13.41
CA MET A 879 17.61 31.86 -13.17
C MET A 879 17.66 31.49 -11.67
N VAL A 880 17.81 32.47 -10.76
CA VAL A 880 17.67 32.21 -9.32
C VAL A 880 16.25 31.81 -8.93
N ALA A 881 15.22 32.37 -9.58
CA ALA A 881 13.84 31.93 -9.39
C ALA A 881 13.59 30.51 -9.90
N ALA A 882 14.40 30.06 -10.86
CA ALA A 882 14.38 28.73 -11.43
C ALA A 882 15.36 27.74 -10.76
N TRP A 883 16.00 28.10 -9.65
CA TRP A 883 17.05 27.28 -9.04
C TRP A 883 16.55 25.89 -8.63
N ASN A 884 17.31 24.84 -8.99
CA ASN A 884 16.97 23.44 -8.75
C ASN A 884 15.62 23.03 -9.39
N THR A 885 15.29 23.65 -10.54
CA THR A 885 14.13 23.32 -11.36
C THR A 885 14.59 22.99 -12.79
N TYR A 886 13.69 22.40 -13.59
CA TYR A 886 13.94 22.00 -14.98
C TYR A 886 13.64 23.15 -15.97
N SER A 887 14.12 24.37 -15.69
CA SER A 887 13.82 25.56 -16.50
C SER A 887 14.81 25.72 -17.66
N TYR A 888 14.34 25.45 -18.88
CA TYR A 888 15.14 25.48 -20.11
C TYR A 888 15.77 26.85 -20.42
N ASP A 889 15.08 27.95 -20.11
CA ASP A 889 15.62 29.31 -20.37
C ASP A 889 16.80 29.64 -19.43
N ALA A 890 16.96 28.87 -18.35
CA ALA A 890 17.94 29.06 -17.29
C ALA A 890 18.95 27.89 -17.16
N ASP A 891 18.72 26.77 -17.86
CA ASP A 891 19.60 25.60 -17.98
C ASP A 891 20.49 25.76 -19.22
N PHE A 892 21.65 26.37 -19.02
CA PHE A 892 22.56 26.76 -20.08
C PHE A 892 23.59 25.69 -20.46
N ASP A 893 23.84 24.69 -19.60
CA ASP A 893 24.70 23.56 -19.95
C ASP A 893 23.93 22.34 -20.48
N GLY A 894 22.60 22.36 -20.34
CA GLY A 894 21.67 21.38 -20.90
C GLY A 894 21.66 20.07 -20.13
N ASP A 895 22.08 20.06 -18.87
CA ASP A 895 22.08 18.88 -18.02
C ASP A 895 20.70 18.56 -17.41
N GLY A 896 19.75 19.49 -17.55
CA GLY A 896 18.36 19.35 -17.15
C GLY A 896 18.02 20.01 -15.82
N ILE A 897 18.97 20.49 -15.01
CA ILE A 897 18.66 21.15 -13.73
C ILE A 897 19.37 22.49 -13.67
N VAL A 898 18.61 23.56 -13.42
CA VAL A 898 19.21 24.88 -13.17
C VAL A 898 20.03 24.84 -11.87
N ASP A 899 21.35 24.83 -12.01
CA ASP A 899 22.24 24.66 -10.88
C ASP A 899 23.48 25.57 -10.90
N THR A 900 24.54 25.13 -10.21
CA THR A 900 25.77 25.90 -10.08
C THR A 900 26.52 26.04 -11.40
N ASP A 901 26.41 25.09 -12.32
CA ASP A 901 27.09 25.13 -13.60
C ASP A 901 26.42 26.13 -14.57
N ASP A 902 25.10 26.29 -14.50
CA ASP A 902 24.35 27.31 -15.25
C ASP A 902 24.64 28.74 -14.81
N ILE A 903 24.66 29.01 -13.50
CA ILE A 903 25.01 30.35 -13.00
C ILE A 903 26.42 30.74 -13.39
N LEU A 904 27.32 29.79 -13.53
CA LEU A 904 28.68 30.05 -14.00
C LEU A 904 28.69 30.44 -15.48
N ILE A 905 27.80 29.87 -16.29
CA ILE A 905 27.62 30.24 -17.70
C ILE A 905 26.99 31.64 -17.82
N LEU A 906 25.95 31.95 -17.05
CA LEU A 906 25.33 33.27 -17.02
C LEU A 906 26.34 34.35 -16.56
N LEU A 907 27.03 34.13 -15.44
CA LEU A 907 28.00 35.09 -14.89
C LEU A 907 29.18 35.35 -15.82
N LYS A 908 29.60 34.35 -16.60
CA LYS A 908 30.64 34.50 -17.62
C LYS A 908 30.22 35.46 -18.73
N ASN A 909 28.93 35.57 -19.01
CA ASN A 909 28.36 36.42 -20.05
C ASN A 909 27.74 37.73 -19.54
N TYR A 910 27.74 37.93 -18.22
CA TYR A 910 27.12 39.08 -17.55
C TYR A 910 27.65 40.44 -18.04
N GLY A 911 26.72 41.32 -18.44
CA GLY A 911 26.99 42.65 -18.95
C GLY A 911 27.27 42.72 -20.46
N ASN A 912 27.16 41.60 -21.18
CA ASN A 912 27.26 41.58 -22.62
C ASN A 912 25.93 42.00 -23.27
N SER A 913 26.03 42.75 -24.38
CA SER A 913 24.91 43.01 -25.29
C SER A 913 25.11 42.15 -26.52
N CYS A 914 24.14 41.30 -26.84
CA CYS A 914 24.27 40.36 -27.94
C CYS A 914 23.92 41.03 -29.29
N PRO A 915 24.57 40.61 -30.41
CA PRO A 915 24.42 41.27 -31.72
C PRO A 915 22.99 41.25 -32.29
#